data_AF-A0A4C2E5N5-F1
#
_entry.id   AF-A0A4C2E5N5-F1
#
_cell.length_a   1.000
_cell.length_b   1.000
_cell.length_c   1.000
_cell.angle_alpha   90.00
_cell.angle_beta   90.00
_cell.angle_gamma   90.00
#
_symmetry.space_group_name_H-M   'P 1'
#
loop_
_entity.id
_entity.type
_entity.pdbx_description
1 polymer ?
#
loop_
_entity_poly.entity_id
_entity_poly.type
_entity_poly.pdbx_seq_one_letter_code
_entity_poly.pdbx_strand_id
1 'polypeptide(L)'
;MTSAIGAGTLSYSCYSLMQREKVQELSPNNFIPYKISHKTDIDSSHFILELTPLARQEINLWSEMGSEHLWSIEIKQPEIMVVRNYTPLPLQMDENRRTLKVIPDDSNGDGKFVLYIKQYDNGEVARWLHRLPLGHTLEVRGPFVEYELPKYEGEISRNRDFLSSDHRSLTEDKFKCQPFHIAMFTAGTGIVSALQLLLTESPLRGKMYLRHSCHSFDELGPLKPFLYKLHRYGRIDLQVIESSKEPNVVERLQTIWEQIPSPTNYAGPSTYIGSNKVSNPVLALVCGPERYIAAIAGPRINLAQGPIGGIYGCRISATRRFAGTIQRVDYKLDFQDIPNNATIFSMVQPTGKFHLGNHLGATKVWQDLSNLKHPDQKLFFGIADLHALTIPKPNVQEFRLFRNEAIASILAVGVDPQKATVMYQSSISQHSQLYWLLSTLASMGYLNRMTQWKSKSNLKQQALDSSTLGNVKLGLFSYPVLQAADILIYRATHVPVGDDQSQHLELTRYLAEQFNSMYKTDYFPLPKTLLTPTKKILSLSSPNKKMSKSDTNQNSVIYVNDNPNTIAKKIKKAVTDSTVDHFNYDPVNRPGVSNLLNIISGIQRKSIPEVEKDVSHMNNFKDFKNYVTEVIVEELKSPRERFARFMKEPGYLDEVVKRGTEEAQELADKNYKEIAKIVGL
;
A
#
# COMPACT_ATOMS: atom_id res chain seq x y z
N MET A 1 -40.93 58.23 -10.07
CA MET A 1 -41.12 56.77 -10.25
C MET A 1 -40.83 56.44 -11.71
N THR A 2 -40.35 55.22 -11.95
CA THR A 2 -40.11 54.54 -13.25
C THR A 2 -39.02 55.07 -14.17
N SER A 3 -37.77 54.61 -13.96
CA SER A 3 -36.85 54.16 -15.02
C SER A 3 -35.48 53.71 -14.46
N ALA A 4 -35.38 52.53 -13.83
CA ALA A 4 -34.07 51.96 -13.48
C ALA A 4 -34.04 50.44 -13.20
N ILE A 5 -35.08 49.66 -13.57
CA ILE A 5 -35.14 48.22 -13.23
C ILE A 5 -35.01 47.31 -14.47
N GLY A 6 -34.90 47.86 -15.68
CA GLY A 6 -34.98 47.07 -16.93
C GLY A 6 -33.68 46.52 -17.52
N ALA A 7 -32.49 46.96 -17.08
CA ALA A 7 -31.25 46.66 -17.82
C ALA A 7 -30.44 45.47 -17.25
N GLY A 8 -30.50 45.19 -15.94
CA GLY A 8 -29.63 44.18 -15.30
C GLY A 8 -30.10 42.73 -15.45
N THR A 9 -31.41 42.50 -15.56
CA THR A 9 -32.01 41.15 -15.67
C THR A 9 -31.93 40.60 -17.09
N LEU A 10 -31.97 41.46 -18.11
CA LEU A 10 -31.79 41.05 -19.50
C LEU A 10 -30.33 40.66 -19.80
N SER A 11 -29.34 41.36 -19.24
CA SER A 11 -27.92 41.01 -19.44
C SER A 11 -27.52 39.69 -18.77
N TYR A 12 -28.04 39.38 -17.57
CA TYR A 12 -27.72 38.12 -16.90
C TYR A 12 -28.44 36.93 -17.53
N SER A 13 -29.69 37.13 -17.97
CA SER A 13 -30.44 36.11 -18.70
C SER A 13 -29.78 35.84 -20.05
N CYS A 14 -29.36 36.87 -20.79
CA CYS A 14 -28.60 36.73 -22.04
C CYS A 14 -27.21 36.13 -21.82
N TYR A 15 -26.51 36.40 -20.72
CA TYR A 15 -25.22 35.76 -20.41
C TYR A 15 -25.38 34.27 -20.05
N SER A 16 -26.44 33.90 -19.33
CA SER A 16 -26.75 32.49 -19.06
C SER A 16 -27.32 31.75 -20.28
N LEU A 17 -28.01 32.47 -21.18
CA LEU A 17 -28.50 31.94 -22.47
C LEU A 17 -27.39 31.86 -23.52
N MET A 18 -26.38 32.74 -23.50
CA MET A 18 -25.18 32.67 -24.35
C MET A 18 -24.15 31.64 -23.86
N GLN A 19 -24.26 31.16 -22.61
CA GLN A 19 -23.53 29.97 -22.15
C GLN A 19 -24.27 28.65 -22.44
N ARG A 20 -25.37 28.67 -23.19
CA ARG A 20 -25.80 27.45 -23.86
C ARG A 20 -24.83 27.15 -25.01
N GLU A 21 -24.23 25.96 -24.90
CA GLU A 21 -23.52 25.23 -25.96
C GLU A 21 -22.09 25.65 -26.27
N LYS A 22 -21.21 25.68 -25.26
CA LYS A 22 -19.88 25.09 -25.48
C LYS A 22 -19.92 23.66 -24.96
N VAL A 23 -19.81 22.70 -25.87
CA VAL A 23 -19.56 21.30 -25.53
C VAL A 23 -18.33 21.29 -24.61
N GLN A 24 -18.51 20.82 -23.37
CA GLN A 24 -17.38 20.61 -22.48
C GLN A 24 -16.75 19.28 -22.86
N GLU A 25 -15.56 19.34 -23.43
CA GLU A 25 -14.73 18.16 -23.69
C GLU A 25 -14.30 17.51 -22.38
N LEU A 26 -14.12 16.19 -22.43
CA LEU A 26 -13.56 15.42 -21.32
C LEU A 26 -12.17 15.99 -20.99
N SER A 27 -12.02 16.52 -19.78
CA SER A 27 -10.76 17.10 -19.32
C SER A 27 -10.42 16.68 -17.89
N PRO A 28 -9.13 16.69 -17.49
CA PRO A 28 -8.73 16.40 -16.11
C PRO A 28 -9.31 17.37 -15.07
N ASN A 29 -9.68 18.57 -15.52
CA ASN A 29 -10.04 19.68 -14.65
C ASN A 29 -11.51 19.66 -14.23
N ASN A 30 -12.40 19.17 -15.10
CA ASN A 30 -13.84 19.27 -14.91
C ASN A 30 -14.54 17.92 -15.06
N PHE A 31 -15.48 17.64 -14.16
CA PHE A 31 -16.40 16.53 -14.32
C PHE A 31 -17.47 16.89 -15.35
N ILE A 32 -17.67 16.01 -16.33
CA ILE A 32 -18.72 16.13 -17.34
C ILE A 32 -19.65 14.91 -17.28
N PRO A 33 -20.93 15.06 -17.67
CA PRO A 33 -21.92 14.01 -17.51
C PRO A 33 -21.83 12.95 -18.61
N TYR A 34 -21.80 11.68 -18.20
CA TYR A 34 -21.92 10.50 -19.06
C TYR A 34 -23.12 9.65 -18.65
N LYS A 35 -23.87 9.13 -19.62
CA LYS A 35 -24.95 8.17 -19.36
C LYS A 35 -24.46 6.73 -19.48
N ILE A 36 -24.97 5.85 -18.63
CA ILE A 36 -24.81 4.40 -18.79
C ILE A 36 -25.68 3.96 -19.98
N SER A 37 -25.08 3.76 -21.15
CA SER A 37 -25.80 3.34 -22.36
C SER A 37 -26.00 1.82 -22.41
N HIS A 38 -25.10 1.07 -21.79
CA HIS A 38 -25.21 -0.39 -21.70
C HIS A 38 -24.55 -0.93 -20.42
N LYS A 39 -25.08 -2.03 -19.89
CA LYS A 39 -24.55 -2.77 -18.75
C LYS A 39 -24.80 -4.26 -18.96
N THR A 40 -23.75 -5.06 -18.83
CA THR A 40 -23.83 -6.53 -18.90
C THR A 40 -23.01 -7.16 -17.79
N ASP A 41 -23.64 -8.03 -17.01
CA ASP A 41 -22.96 -8.85 -16.00
C ASP A 41 -22.29 -10.04 -16.68
N ILE A 42 -21.04 -10.33 -16.30
CA ILE A 42 -20.25 -11.45 -16.81
C ILE A 42 -20.35 -12.62 -15.83
N ASP A 43 -20.11 -12.34 -14.55
CA ASP A 43 -20.25 -13.30 -13.45
C ASP A 43 -20.72 -12.57 -12.18
N SER A 44 -20.69 -13.26 -11.03
CA SER A 44 -21.09 -12.68 -9.74
C SER A 44 -20.23 -11.51 -9.27
N SER A 45 -19.07 -11.27 -9.89
CA SER A 45 -18.07 -10.30 -9.51
C SER A 45 -17.59 -9.39 -10.64
N HIS A 46 -17.88 -9.67 -11.91
CA HIS A 46 -17.44 -8.88 -13.06
C HIS A 46 -18.61 -8.40 -13.91
N PHE A 47 -18.52 -7.16 -14.37
CA PHE A 47 -19.49 -6.58 -15.28
C PHE A 47 -18.85 -5.53 -16.18
N ILE A 48 -19.52 -5.23 -17.28
CA ILE A 48 -19.11 -4.22 -18.25
C ILE A 48 -20.12 -3.08 -18.29
N LEU A 49 -19.58 -1.86 -18.37
CA LEU A 49 -20.36 -0.64 -18.58
C LEU A 49 -19.91 0.04 -19.87
N GLU A 50 -20.86 0.38 -20.74
CA GLU A 50 -20.65 1.35 -21.80
C GLU A 50 -21.13 2.72 -21.33
N LEU A 51 -20.26 3.71 -21.42
CA LEU A 51 -20.58 5.10 -21.10
C LEU A 51 -20.62 5.92 -22.38
N THR A 52 -21.69 6.69 -22.55
CA THR A 52 -21.87 7.64 -23.65
C THR A 52 -21.92 9.06 -23.08
N PRO A 53 -21.18 10.03 -23.61
CA PRO A 53 -21.28 11.41 -23.14
C PRO A 53 -22.65 11.99 -23.47
N LEU A 54 -23.16 12.92 -22.65
CA LEU A 54 -24.44 13.58 -22.95
C LEU A 54 -24.33 14.55 -24.15
N ALA A 55 -23.15 15.12 -24.37
CA ALA A 55 -22.82 15.94 -25.54
C ALA A 55 -21.72 15.27 -26.35
N ARG A 56 -21.88 15.24 -27.67
CA ARG A 56 -20.88 14.63 -28.59
C ARG A 56 -19.54 15.32 -28.41
N GLN A 57 -18.48 14.54 -28.20
CA GLN A 57 -17.12 15.05 -28.09
C GLN A 57 -16.56 15.35 -29.48
N GLU A 58 -15.89 16.47 -29.65
CA GLU A 58 -15.21 16.84 -30.90
C GLU A 58 -13.84 16.19 -31.00
N ILE A 59 -13.17 15.99 -29.87
CA ILE A 59 -11.81 15.44 -29.80
C ILE A 59 -11.86 13.91 -29.86
N ASN A 60 -11.08 13.33 -30.78
CA ASN A 60 -10.85 11.88 -30.82
C ASN A 60 -9.76 11.47 -29.83
N LEU A 61 -10.16 11.15 -28.61
CA LEU A 61 -9.27 10.73 -27.53
C LEU A 61 -8.45 9.47 -27.89
N TRP A 62 -8.99 8.57 -28.71
CA TRP A 62 -8.29 7.34 -29.10
C TRP A 62 -7.16 7.62 -30.09
N SER A 63 -7.37 8.58 -30.98
CA SER A 63 -6.33 9.08 -31.88
C SER A 63 -5.28 9.91 -31.13
N GLU A 64 -5.72 10.80 -30.22
CA GLU A 64 -4.85 11.69 -29.47
C GLU A 64 -3.95 10.95 -28.48
N MET A 65 -4.52 10.04 -27.69
CA MET A 65 -3.76 9.26 -26.70
C MET A 65 -2.97 8.13 -27.38
N GLY A 66 -3.52 7.49 -28.41
CA GLY A 66 -2.88 6.41 -29.16
C GLY A 66 -2.38 5.27 -28.27
N SER A 67 -1.38 4.51 -28.74
CA SER A 67 -0.64 3.53 -27.92
C SER A 67 0.54 4.15 -27.18
N GLU A 68 0.70 5.46 -27.28
CA GLU A 68 1.75 6.19 -26.56
C GLU A 68 1.36 6.40 -25.11
N HIS A 69 0.07 6.39 -24.78
CA HIS A 69 -0.40 6.67 -23.44
C HIS A 69 -1.21 5.50 -22.88
N LEU A 70 -0.85 5.07 -21.67
CA LEU A 70 -1.80 4.42 -20.77
C LEU A 70 -2.45 5.50 -19.92
N TRP A 71 -3.78 5.48 -19.87
CA TRP A 71 -4.53 6.53 -19.22
C TRP A 71 -5.83 6.02 -18.61
N SER A 72 -6.32 6.78 -17.64
CA SER A 72 -7.55 6.47 -16.92
C SER A 72 -8.52 7.65 -16.92
N ILE A 73 -9.74 7.35 -16.51
CA ILE A 73 -10.78 8.33 -16.20
C ILE A 73 -11.18 8.20 -14.74
N GLU A 74 -11.62 9.29 -14.15
CA GLU A 74 -12.16 9.29 -12.80
C GLU A 74 -13.68 9.35 -12.81
N ILE A 75 -14.30 8.45 -12.07
CA ILE A 75 -15.73 8.46 -11.80
C ILE A 75 -15.96 8.83 -10.34
N LYS A 76 -16.82 9.82 -10.12
CA LYS A 76 -17.22 10.29 -8.79
C LYS A 76 -18.50 9.59 -8.35
N GLN A 77 -18.47 9.04 -7.14
CA GLN A 77 -19.65 8.65 -6.40
C GLN A 77 -20.06 9.82 -5.49
N PRO A 78 -21.15 10.55 -5.82
CA PRO A 78 -21.49 11.79 -5.14
C PRO A 78 -21.94 11.59 -3.68
N GLU A 79 -22.57 10.45 -3.35
CA GLU A 79 -23.17 10.22 -2.03
C GLU A 79 -22.13 10.10 -0.92
N ILE A 80 -20.92 9.64 -1.25
CA ILE A 80 -19.80 9.49 -0.29
C ILE A 80 -18.59 10.34 -0.66
N MET A 81 -18.72 11.18 -1.70
CA MET A 81 -17.65 12.06 -2.22
C MET A 81 -16.34 11.31 -2.52
N VAL A 82 -16.45 10.07 -3.01
CA VAL A 82 -15.32 9.22 -3.37
C VAL A 82 -15.14 9.21 -4.87
N VAL A 83 -13.90 9.35 -5.33
CA VAL A 83 -13.52 9.23 -6.74
C VAL A 83 -12.69 7.96 -6.93
N ARG A 84 -12.90 7.26 -8.05
CA ARG A 84 -12.11 6.11 -8.47
C ARG A 84 -11.73 6.24 -9.92
N ASN A 85 -10.49 5.88 -10.20
CA ASN A 85 -9.98 5.78 -11.55
C ASN A 85 -10.51 4.47 -12.19
N TYR A 86 -10.67 4.46 -13.51
CA TYR A 86 -10.99 3.30 -14.33
C TYR A 86 -10.29 3.43 -15.69
N THR A 87 -9.81 2.33 -16.26
CA THR A 87 -9.18 2.33 -17.59
C THR A 87 -10.27 2.17 -18.66
N PRO A 88 -10.48 3.18 -19.52
CA PRO A 88 -11.43 3.07 -20.63
C PRO A 88 -10.86 2.24 -21.77
N LEU A 89 -11.73 1.43 -22.39
CA LEU A 89 -11.43 0.67 -23.60
C LEU A 89 -12.11 1.28 -24.83
N PRO A 90 -11.44 1.27 -26.00
CA PRO A 90 -11.94 1.73 -27.29
C PRO A 90 -12.91 0.72 -27.92
N LEU A 91 -13.91 0.31 -27.13
CA LEU A 91 -14.92 -0.64 -27.51
C LEU A 91 -16.30 0.01 -27.41
N GLN A 92 -17.24 -0.53 -28.17
CA GLN A 92 -18.65 -0.22 -28.10
C GLN A 92 -19.47 -1.49 -28.33
N MET A 93 -20.71 -1.49 -27.85
CA MET A 93 -21.66 -2.54 -28.18
C MET A 93 -22.06 -2.47 -29.65
N ASP A 94 -22.21 -3.62 -30.27
CA ASP A 94 -22.78 -3.73 -31.61
C ASP A 94 -24.23 -3.20 -31.65
N GLU A 95 -24.76 -2.91 -32.84
CA GLU A 95 -26.12 -2.40 -33.04
C GLU A 95 -27.20 -3.30 -32.39
N ASN A 96 -26.97 -4.61 -32.44
CA ASN A 96 -27.84 -5.62 -31.81
C ASN A 96 -27.63 -5.76 -30.29
N ARG A 97 -26.68 -5.03 -29.70
CA ARG A 97 -26.28 -5.06 -28.28
C ARG A 97 -25.95 -6.46 -27.75
N ARG A 98 -25.38 -7.32 -28.59
CA ARG A 98 -25.03 -8.71 -28.24
C ARG A 98 -23.53 -8.93 -28.05
N THR A 99 -22.69 -8.17 -28.75
CA THR A 99 -21.24 -8.36 -28.76
C THR A 99 -20.53 -7.02 -28.71
N LEU A 100 -19.30 -7.03 -28.19
CA LEU A 100 -18.41 -5.87 -28.24
C LEU A 100 -17.69 -5.81 -29.58
N LYS A 101 -17.55 -4.60 -30.12
CA LYS A 101 -16.74 -4.28 -31.29
C LYS A 101 -15.79 -3.14 -30.97
N VAL A 102 -14.65 -3.11 -31.66
CA VAL A 102 -13.72 -1.98 -31.58
C VAL A 102 -14.35 -0.76 -32.26
N ILE A 103 -14.15 0.41 -31.68
CA ILE A 103 -14.59 1.68 -32.28
C ILE A 103 -13.86 1.86 -33.62
N PRO A 104 -14.57 2.11 -34.74
CA PRO A 104 -13.95 2.32 -36.05
C PRO A 104 -12.97 3.49 -36.05
N ASP A 105 -11.89 3.37 -36.82
CA ASP A 105 -10.91 4.44 -37.02
C ASP A 105 -11.61 5.72 -37.51
N ASP A 106 -11.10 6.88 -37.08
CA ASP A 106 -11.58 8.23 -37.43
C ASP A 106 -13.04 8.54 -37.04
N SER A 107 -13.74 7.62 -36.37
CA SER A 107 -15.15 7.81 -35.99
C SER A 107 -15.34 8.56 -34.67
N ASN A 108 -14.28 8.65 -33.83
CA ASN A 108 -14.34 9.08 -32.42
C ASN A 108 -15.28 8.23 -31.53
N GLY A 109 -16.05 7.29 -32.10
CA GLY A 109 -17.10 6.55 -31.38
C GLY A 109 -18.09 7.43 -30.62
N ASP A 110 -18.27 8.69 -31.03
CA ASP A 110 -18.98 9.74 -30.30
C ASP A 110 -18.50 9.97 -28.85
N GLY A 111 -17.22 9.73 -28.57
CA GLY A 111 -16.64 9.82 -27.23
C GLY A 111 -17.05 8.69 -26.28
N LYS A 112 -17.62 7.59 -26.81
CA LYS A 112 -17.98 6.40 -26.04
C LYS A 112 -16.76 5.59 -25.66
N PHE A 113 -16.88 4.90 -24.53
CA PHE A 113 -15.91 3.92 -24.10
C PHE A 113 -16.55 2.87 -23.19
N VAL A 114 -15.84 1.75 -23.06
CA VAL A 114 -16.26 0.62 -22.23
C VAL A 114 -15.35 0.47 -21.03
N LEU A 115 -15.93 0.18 -19.86
CA LEU A 115 -15.24 -0.16 -18.63
C LEU A 115 -15.48 -1.63 -18.29
N TYR A 116 -14.42 -2.35 -17.95
CA TYR A 116 -14.49 -3.69 -17.38
C TYR A 116 -14.19 -3.60 -15.88
N ILE A 117 -15.18 -3.95 -15.05
CA ILE A 117 -15.17 -3.66 -13.62
C ILE A 117 -15.34 -4.95 -12.83
N LYS A 118 -14.48 -5.13 -11.83
CA LYS A 118 -14.66 -6.15 -10.78
C LYS A 118 -15.26 -5.52 -9.53
N GLN A 119 -16.38 -6.04 -9.07
CA GLN A 119 -16.90 -5.75 -7.73
C GLN A 119 -16.19 -6.62 -6.70
N TYR A 120 -15.60 -5.95 -5.72
CA TYR A 120 -15.07 -6.57 -4.51
C TYR A 120 -16.08 -6.41 -3.39
N ASP A 121 -16.10 -7.32 -2.41
CA ASP A 121 -17.00 -7.24 -1.24
C ASP A 121 -16.92 -5.88 -0.53
N ASN A 122 -15.72 -5.28 -0.50
CA ASN A 122 -15.44 -3.98 0.08
C ASN A 122 -15.38 -2.81 -0.95
N GLY A 123 -15.61 -3.08 -2.24
CA GLY A 123 -15.47 -2.09 -3.31
C GLY A 123 -16.64 -1.11 -3.36
N GLU A 124 -16.48 0.08 -2.79
CA GLU A 124 -17.55 1.11 -2.66
C GLU A 124 -18.11 1.57 -4.02
N VAL A 125 -17.27 2.17 -4.89
CA VAL A 125 -17.71 2.75 -6.18
C VAL A 125 -18.11 1.68 -7.20
N ALA A 126 -17.41 0.54 -7.26
CA ALA A 126 -17.76 -0.55 -8.18
C ALA A 126 -19.15 -1.15 -7.88
N ARG A 127 -19.48 -1.37 -6.59
CA ARG A 127 -20.82 -1.82 -6.18
C ARG A 127 -21.89 -0.73 -6.37
N TRP A 128 -21.52 0.54 -6.19
CA TRP A 128 -22.42 1.64 -6.52
C TRP A 128 -22.73 1.64 -8.03
N LEU A 129 -21.72 1.65 -8.89
CA LEU A 129 -21.86 1.56 -10.35
C LEU A 129 -22.70 0.36 -10.80
N HIS A 130 -22.50 -0.81 -10.18
CA HIS A 130 -23.28 -2.01 -10.49
C HIS A 130 -24.78 -1.82 -10.21
N ARG A 131 -25.14 -1.10 -9.13
CA ARG A 131 -26.54 -0.84 -8.75
C ARG A 131 -27.25 0.21 -9.61
N LEU A 132 -26.52 1.02 -10.36
CA LEU A 132 -27.13 2.08 -11.17
C LEU A 132 -27.92 1.49 -12.36
N PRO A 133 -29.12 2.03 -12.65
CA PRO A 133 -29.92 1.57 -13.78
C PRO A 133 -29.35 2.08 -15.12
N LEU A 134 -29.74 1.41 -16.21
CA LEU A 134 -29.47 1.92 -17.56
C LEU A 134 -30.06 3.34 -17.72
N GLY A 135 -29.33 4.20 -18.43
CA GLY A 135 -29.69 5.61 -18.62
C GLY A 135 -29.32 6.53 -17.46
N HIS A 136 -28.84 6.02 -16.32
CA HIS A 136 -28.35 6.85 -15.23
C HIS A 136 -27.15 7.69 -15.67
N THR A 137 -27.08 8.93 -15.19
CA THR A 137 -26.00 9.87 -15.51
C THR A 137 -24.95 9.89 -14.40
N LEU A 138 -23.69 9.83 -14.78
CA LEU A 138 -22.50 9.79 -13.94
C LEU A 138 -21.65 11.04 -14.22
N GLU A 139 -20.87 11.47 -13.24
CA GLU A 139 -19.84 12.50 -13.41
C GLU A 139 -18.49 11.84 -13.72
N VAL A 140 -17.91 12.15 -14.87
CA VAL A 140 -16.63 11.61 -15.35
C VAL A 140 -15.65 12.73 -15.68
N ARG A 141 -14.37 12.57 -15.34
CA ARG A 141 -13.27 13.45 -15.79
C ARG A 141 -12.05 12.65 -16.21
N GLY A 142 -11.16 13.26 -16.98
CA GLY A 142 -9.97 12.61 -17.58
C GLY A 142 -9.68 13.22 -18.93
N PRO A 143 -8.80 12.67 -19.77
CA PRO A 143 -7.92 11.53 -19.50
C PRO A 143 -6.80 11.90 -18.51
N PHE A 144 -6.50 11.03 -17.55
CA PHE A 144 -5.29 11.12 -16.73
C PHE A 144 -4.23 10.20 -17.31
N VAL A 145 -3.16 10.77 -17.86
CA VAL A 145 -2.02 10.00 -18.36
C VAL A 145 -1.27 9.41 -17.17
N GLU A 146 -1.15 8.09 -17.15
CA GLU A 146 -0.48 7.35 -16.08
C GLU A 146 0.87 6.82 -16.52
N TYR A 147 1.03 6.55 -17.81
CA TYR A 147 2.29 6.13 -18.39
C TYR A 147 2.40 6.51 -19.85
N GLU A 148 3.60 6.93 -20.25
CA GLU A 148 3.92 7.34 -21.61
C GLU A 148 4.99 6.42 -22.21
N LEU A 149 4.72 5.88 -23.40
CA LEU A 149 5.62 5.11 -24.24
C LEU A 149 6.26 6.03 -25.29
N PRO A 150 7.49 5.73 -25.76
CA PRO A 150 8.17 6.59 -26.72
C PRO A 150 7.39 6.78 -28.03
N LYS A 151 7.18 8.05 -28.36
CA LYS A 151 6.61 8.56 -29.61
C LYS A 151 7.67 8.71 -30.69
N TYR A 152 7.32 8.41 -31.94
CA TYR A 152 8.12 8.81 -33.11
C TYR A 152 7.24 9.60 -34.07
N GLU A 153 7.67 10.81 -34.39
CA GLU A 153 6.91 11.70 -35.28
C GLU A 153 6.83 11.15 -36.71
N GLY A 154 5.64 11.25 -37.30
CA GLY A 154 5.37 10.84 -38.69
C GLY A 154 5.45 9.33 -38.94
N GLU A 155 5.43 8.51 -37.90
CA GLU A 155 5.47 7.05 -37.98
C GLU A 155 4.16 6.44 -38.48
N ILE A 156 4.25 5.24 -39.08
CA ILE A 156 3.09 4.56 -39.67
C ILE A 156 2.36 3.75 -38.59
N SER A 157 1.05 4.00 -38.42
CA SER A 157 0.19 3.19 -37.54
C SER A 157 0.11 1.74 -38.03
N ARG A 158 0.07 0.79 -37.09
CA ARG A 158 -0.04 -0.62 -37.42
C ARG A 158 -1.50 -0.99 -37.72
N ASN A 159 -1.73 -1.75 -38.79
CA ASN A 159 -3.08 -2.17 -39.19
C ASN A 159 -3.74 -3.04 -38.10
N ARG A 160 -5.03 -2.76 -37.84
CA ARG A 160 -5.88 -3.47 -36.87
C ARG A 160 -7.22 -3.96 -37.45
N ASP A 161 -7.37 -3.95 -38.78
CA ASP A 161 -8.63 -4.30 -39.49
C ASP A 161 -9.16 -5.69 -39.14
N PHE A 162 -8.25 -6.63 -38.83
CA PHE A 162 -8.57 -8.00 -38.43
C PHE A 162 -9.42 -8.08 -37.15
N LEU A 163 -9.47 -7.00 -36.35
CA LEU A 163 -10.37 -6.90 -35.21
C LEU A 163 -11.83 -6.71 -35.64
N SER A 164 -12.05 -6.14 -36.83
CA SER A 164 -13.36 -5.83 -37.42
C SER A 164 -13.85 -6.83 -38.48
N SER A 165 -12.93 -7.51 -39.19
CA SER A 165 -13.27 -8.50 -40.22
C SER A 165 -12.56 -9.85 -39.99
N ASP A 166 -13.22 -10.96 -40.34
CA ASP A 166 -12.65 -12.31 -40.22
C ASP A 166 -11.82 -12.73 -41.45
N HIS A 167 -11.76 -11.87 -42.48
CA HIS A 167 -11.09 -12.14 -43.75
C HIS A 167 -10.26 -10.94 -44.20
N ARG A 168 -8.94 -10.99 -43.97
CA ARG A 168 -7.90 -10.24 -44.70
C ARG A 168 -6.56 -10.93 -44.44
N SER A 169 -5.77 -11.14 -45.50
CA SER A 169 -4.35 -11.47 -45.36
C SER A 169 -3.65 -10.29 -44.67
N LEU A 170 -2.78 -10.57 -43.70
CA LEU A 170 -1.92 -9.54 -43.13
C LEU A 170 -1.01 -9.03 -44.25
N THR A 171 -1.12 -7.75 -44.60
CA THR A 171 -0.04 -7.07 -45.30
C THR A 171 1.18 -7.06 -44.39
N GLU A 172 2.38 -7.25 -44.96
CA GLU A 172 3.61 -7.14 -44.17
C GLU A 172 3.69 -5.73 -43.56
N ASP A 173 3.84 -5.68 -42.22
CA ASP A 173 3.98 -4.42 -41.50
C ASP A 173 5.26 -3.70 -41.98
N LYS A 174 5.13 -2.45 -42.43
CA LYS A 174 6.26 -1.58 -42.81
C LYS A 174 6.26 -0.33 -41.93
N PHE A 175 7.34 -0.12 -41.18
CA PHE A 175 7.52 1.03 -40.29
C PHE A 175 8.71 1.87 -40.74
N LYS A 176 8.76 3.14 -40.30
CA LYS A 176 9.93 4.00 -40.47
C LYS A 176 11.01 3.63 -39.44
N CYS A 177 10.62 3.49 -38.18
CA CYS A 177 11.48 3.07 -37.09
C CYS A 177 11.21 1.61 -36.69
N GLN A 178 12.25 0.91 -36.27
CA GLN A 178 12.15 -0.44 -35.71
C GLN A 178 11.26 -0.41 -34.46
N PRO A 179 10.17 -1.19 -34.41
CA PRO A 179 9.31 -1.25 -33.24
C PRO A 179 10.00 -2.00 -32.10
N PHE A 180 9.81 -1.52 -30.87
CA PHE A 180 10.28 -2.22 -29.67
C PHE A 180 9.19 -3.12 -29.09
N HIS A 181 9.58 -4.21 -28.45
CA HIS A 181 8.65 -5.13 -27.80
C HIS A 181 8.48 -4.78 -26.31
N ILE A 182 7.35 -5.15 -25.72
CA ILE A 182 7.11 -4.97 -24.28
C ILE A 182 6.59 -6.27 -23.65
N ALA A 183 6.85 -6.46 -22.37
CA ALA A 183 6.22 -7.50 -21.56
C ALA A 183 5.18 -6.86 -20.62
N MET A 184 4.04 -7.51 -20.45
CA MET A 184 3.00 -7.08 -19.53
C MET A 184 2.56 -8.24 -18.64
N PHE A 185 2.55 -8.00 -17.33
CA PHE A 185 2.07 -8.91 -16.29
C PHE A 185 0.77 -8.34 -15.76
N THR A 186 -0.34 -9.01 -15.99
CA THR A 186 -1.65 -8.50 -15.60
C THR A 186 -2.37 -9.49 -14.70
N ALA A 187 -3.17 -8.98 -13.77
CA ALA A 187 -4.04 -9.82 -12.95
C ALA A 187 -5.44 -9.19 -12.80
N GLY A 188 -6.48 -10.01 -12.89
CA GLY A 188 -7.87 -9.55 -12.83
C GLY A 188 -8.15 -8.41 -13.83
N THR A 189 -8.68 -7.28 -13.35
CA THR A 189 -9.01 -6.12 -14.21
C THR A 189 -7.80 -5.49 -14.90
N GLY A 190 -6.56 -5.72 -14.44
CA GLY A 190 -5.35 -5.15 -15.06
C GLY A 190 -5.12 -5.55 -16.52
N ILE A 191 -5.86 -6.53 -17.04
CA ILE A 191 -5.85 -6.93 -18.46
C ILE A 191 -6.26 -5.79 -19.40
N VAL A 192 -7.10 -4.86 -18.93
CA VAL A 192 -7.59 -3.74 -19.75
C VAL A 192 -6.48 -2.78 -20.17
N SER A 193 -5.41 -2.64 -19.38
CA SER A 193 -4.26 -1.80 -19.73
C SER A 193 -3.56 -2.33 -20.98
N ALA A 194 -3.43 -3.67 -21.09
CA ALA A 194 -2.89 -4.29 -22.29
C ALA A 194 -3.81 -4.10 -23.51
N LEU A 195 -5.11 -4.26 -23.31
CA LEU A 195 -6.10 -4.06 -24.36
C LEU A 195 -6.18 -2.60 -24.83
N GLN A 196 -6.05 -1.61 -23.94
CA GLN A 196 -6.06 -0.18 -24.30
C GLN A 196 -4.95 0.14 -25.33
N LEU A 197 -3.74 -0.38 -25.12
CA LEU A 197 -2.60 -0.19 -26.05
C LEU A 197 -2.76 -0.92 -27.40
N LEU A 198 -3.53 -2.01 -27.43
CA LEU A 198 -3.66 -2.88 -28.59
C LEU A 198 -4.91 -2.61 -29.42
N LEU A 199 -5.93 -2.03 -28.79
CA LEU A 199 -7.24 -1.77 -29.39
C LEU A 199 -7.46 -0.29 -29.70
N THR A 200 -6.47 0.59 -29.52
CA THR A 200 -6.54 2.00 -29.95
C THR A 200 -6.30 2.14 -31.47
N GLU A 201 -6.58 3.32 -32.05
CA GLU A 201 -6.43 3.62 -33.50
C GLU A 201 -4.97 3.56 -33.97
N SER A 202 -4.04 3.92 -33.08
CA SER A 202 -2.60 3.79 -33.29
C SER A 202 -2.03 2.75 -32.34
N PRO A 203 -2.25 1.43 -32.57
CA PRO A 203 -1.91 0.40 -31.60
C PRO A 203 -0.41 0.16 -31.50
N LEU A 204 0.01 -0.50 -30.42
CA LEU A 204 1.40 -0.84 -30.18
C LEU A 204 2.01 -1.56 -31.40
N ARG A 205 3.08 -0.98 -31.94
CA ARG A 205 3.73 -1.48 -33.16
C ARG A 205 4.53 -2.76 -32.95
N GLY A 206 5.11 -2.94 -31.77
CA GLY A 206 5.86 -4.13 -31.40
C GLY A 206 5.00 -5.33 -31.03
N LYS A 207 5.65 -6.42 -30.61
CA LYS A 207 4.98 -7.57 -29.99
C LYS A 207 4.87 -7.35 -28.48
N MET A 208 3.73 -7.72 -27.91
CA MET A 208 3.52 -7.72 -26.47
C MET A 208 3.61 -9.14 -25.90
N TYR A 209 4.50 -9.38 -24.95
CA TYR A 209 4.56 -10.63 -24.19
C TYR A 209 3.62 -10.50 -22.99
N LEU A 210 2.41 -11.05 -23.10
CA LEU A 210 1.35 -10.88 -22.13
C LEU A 210 1.23 -12.13 -21.24
N ARG A 211 1.42 -11.94 -19.93
CA ARG A 211 1.25 -12.95 -18.89
C ARG A 211 0.11 -12.54 -17.98
N HIS A 212 -1.00 -13.27 -18.03
CA HIS A 212 -2.22 -12.92 -17.32
C HIS A 212 -2.57 -13.95 -16.24
N SER A 213 -2.89 -13.49 -15.03
CA SER A 213 -3.40 -14.34 -13.95
C SER A 213 -4.85 -14.02 -13.61
N CYS A 214 -5.68 -15.06 -13.55
CA CYS A 214 -7.12 -14.95 -13.30
C CYS A 214 -7.63 -16.15 -12.48
N HIS A 215 -8.87 -16.07 -11.98
CA HIS A 215 -9.48 -17.24 -11.35
C HIS A 215 -9.86 -18.27 -12.42
N SER A 216 -10.65 -17.84 -13.40
CA SER A 216 -10.96 -18.59 -14.62
C SER A 216 -10.81 -17.66 -15.81
N PHE A 217 -10.31 -18.16 -16.94
CA PHE A 217 -10.20 -17.34 -18.15
C PHE A 217 -11.59 -16.94 -18.71
N ASP A 218 -12.65 -17.61 -18.27
CA ASP A 218 -14.03 -17.26 -18.62
C ASP A 218 -14.52 -15.97 -17.93
N GLU A 219 -13.86 -15.52 -16.85
CA GLU A 219 -14.19 -14.26 -16.14
C GLU A 219 -13.96 -13.01 -17.00
N LEU A 220 -13.19 -13.14 -18.10
CA LEU A 220 -12.99 -12.08 -19.08
C LEU A 220 -14.21 -11.85 -19.99
N GLY A 221 -15.15 -12.79 -20.02
CA GLY A 221 -16.39 -12.71 -20.79
C GLY A 221 -16.15 -12.23 -22.24
N PRO A 222 -16.76 -11.11 -22.66
CA PRO A 222 -16.69 -10.64 -24.05
C PRO A 222 -15.33 -10.03 -24.44
N LEU A 223 -14.36 -9.93 -23.51
CA LEU A 223 -12.99 -9.50 -23.85
C LEU A 223 -12.13 -10.65 -24.39
N LYS A 224 -12.48 -11.90 -24.07
CA LYS A 224 -11.75 -13.12 -24.46
C LYS A 224 -11.52 -13.26 -25.98
N PRO A 225 -12.50 -13.00 -26.87
CA PRO A 225 -12.29 -13.08 -28.32
C PRO A 225 -11.20 -12.14 -28.85
N PHE A 226 -11.06 -10.93 -28.28
CA PHE A 226 -10.03 -9.98 -28.69
C PHE A 226 -8.63 -10.52 -28.40
N LEU A 227 -8.42 -11.10 -27.21
CA LEU A 227 -7.14 -11.72 -26.85
C LEU A 227 -6.76 -12.86 -27.80
N TYR A 228 -7.71 -13.73 -28.17
CA TYR A 228 -7.44 -14.78 -29.14
C TYR A 228 -7.13 -14.25 -30.54
N LYS A 229 -7.86 -13.24 -31.01
CA LYS A 229 -7.56 -12.58 -32.30
C LYS A 229 -6.15 -11.96 -32.26
N LEU A 230 -5.84 -11.18 -31.23
CA LEU A 230 -4.53 -10.56 -31.07
C LEU A 230 -3.39 -11.60 -31.04
N HIS A 231 -3.62 -12.75 -30.38
CA HIS A 231 -2.63 -13.83 -30.32
C HIS A 231 -2.45 -14.51 -31.68
N ARG A 232 -3.55 -14.87 -32.35
CA ARG A 232 -3.55 -15.51 -33.67
C ARG A 232 -2.85 -14.66 -34.74
N TYR A 233 -3.01 -13.34 -34.67
CA TYR A 233 -2.39 -12.39 -35.61
C TYR A 233 -1.00 -11.91 -35.14
N GLY A 234 -0.41 -12.57 -34.14
CA GLY A 234 0.97 -12.32 -33.69
C GLY A 234 1.20 -10.97 -33.01
N ARG A 235 0.13 -10.29 -32.57
CA ARG A 235 0.23 -9.03 -31.82
C ARG A 235 0.64 -9.26 -30.37
N ILE A 236 0.17 -10.36 -29.78
CA ILE A 236 0.55 -10.78 -28.43
C ILE A 236 1.09 -12.22 -28.38
N ASP A 237 2.02 -12.46 -27.48
CA ASP A 237 2.34 -13.79 -26.95
C ASP A 237 1.60 -13.96 -25.62
N LEU A 238 0.47 -14.67 -25.64
CA LEU A 238 -0.44 -14.79 -24.50
C LEU A 238 -0.16 -16.08 -23.72
N GLN A 239 0.06 -15.93 -22.41
CA GLN A 239 0.06 -17.04 -21.47
C GLN A 239 -0.86 -16.70 -20.30
N VAL A 240 -1.78 -17.61 -19.99
CA VAL A 240 -2.79 -17.45 -18.94
C VAL A 240 -2.52 -18.43 -17.82
N ILE A 241 -2.64 -17.97 -16.58
CA ILE A 241 -2.49 -18.76 -15.36
C ILE A 241 -3.82 -18.72 -14.61
N GLU A 242 -4.55 -19.83 -14.61
CA GLU A 242 -5.89 -19.95 -14.01
C GLU A 242 -5.82 -20.68 -12.67
N SER A 243 -6.11 -19.97 -11.56
CA SER A 243 -6.10 -20.60 -10.23
C SER A 243 -7.18 -21.67 -10.04
N SER A 244 -8.27 -21.65 -10.83
CA SER A 244 -9.31 -22.68 -10.81
C SER A 244 -8.85 -24.03 -11.37
N LYS A 245 -7.85 -24.03 -12.26
CA LYS A 245 -7.30 -25.26 -12.86
C LYS A 245 -6.06 -25.75 -12.12
N GLU A 246 -5.36 -24.86 -11.44
CA GLU A 246 -4.07 -25.15 -10.79
C GLU A 246 -3.99 -24.49 -9.40
N PRO A 247 -4.24 -25.23 -8.30
CA PRO A 247 -4.32 -24.65 -6.95
C PRO A 247 -2.96 -24.21 -6.36
N ASN A 248 -1.83 -24.67 -6.91
CA ASN A 248 -0.47 -24.39 -6.41
C ASN A 248 0.35 -23.48 -7.36
N VAL A 249 -0.17 -22.29 -7.66
CA VAL A 249 0.53 -21.28 -8.49
C VAL A 249 1.91 -20.90 -7.94
N VAL A 250 2.11 -21.00 -6.62
CA VAL A 250 3.36 -20.65 -5.92
C VAL A 250 4.53 -21.56 -6.32
N GLU A 251 4.29 -22.86 -6.54
CA GLU A 251 5.34 -23.84 -6.87
C GLU A 251 5.92 -23.62 -8.28
N ARG A 252 5.14 -23.02 -9.20
CA ARG A 252 5.58 -22.69 -10.56
C ARG A 252 6.11 -21.28 -10.74
N LEU A 253 6.18 -20.47 -9.68
CA LEU A 253 6.73 -19.12 -9.78
C LEU A 253 8.12 -19.12 -10.40
N GLN A 254 8.98 -20.09 -10.05
CA GLN A 254 10.31 -20.25 -10.66
C GLN A 254 10.24 -20.51 -12.17
N THR A 255 9.37 -21.43 -12.62
CA THR A 255 9.19 -21.74 -14.05
C THR A 255 8.62 -20.55 -14.82
N ILE A 256 7.67 -19.81 -14.23
CA ILE A 256 7.12 -18.58 -14.81
C ILE A 256 8.23 -17.51 -14.89
N TRP A 257 9.08 -17.40 -13.86
CA TRP A 257 10.24 -16.50 -13.85
C TRP A 257 11.23 -16.78 -14.97
N GLU A 258 11.49 -18.05 -15.28
CA GLU A 258 12.42 -18.47 -16.33
C GLU A 258 11.90 -18.16 -17.74
N GLN A 259 10.57 -18.14 -17.92
CA GLN A 259 9.92 -17.88 -19.20
C GLN A 259 9.79 -16.39 -19.55
N ILE A 260 10.22 -15.50 -18.65
CA ILE A 260 10.06 -14.08 -18.85
C ILE A 260 11.32 -13.49 -19.49
N PRO A 261 11.21 -12.97 -20.73
CA PRO A 261 12.35 -12.37 -21.39
C PRO A 261 12.75 -11.08 -20.66
N SER A 262 14.03 -11.00 -20.29
CA SER A 262 14.57 -9.85 -19.58
C SER A 262 14.56 -8.61 -20.48
N PRO A 263 14.13 -7.45 -19.97
CA PRO A 263 14.18 -6.20 -20.72
C PRO A 263 15.59 -5.90 -21.19
N THR A 264 15.74 -5.51 -22.45
CA THR A 264 17.01 -5.01 -23.01
C THR A 264 17.06 -3.49 -22.97
N ASN A 265 18.26 -2.93 -23.07
CA ASN A 265 18.42 -1.48 -23.17
C ASN A 265 17.78 -0.97 -24.46
N TYR A 266 16.93 0.04 -24.33
CA TYR A 266 16.35 0.76 -25.45
C TYR A 266 17.39 1.71 -26.03
N ALA A 267 17.81 1.48 -27.28
CA ALA A 267 18.88 2.25 -27.94
C ALA A 267 18.36 3.50 -28.71
N GLY A 268 17.09 3.87 -28.53
CA GLY A 268 16.45 4.91 -29.33
C GLY A 268 15.88 4.37 -30.65
N PRO A 269 15.27 5.25 -31.48
CA PRO A 269 14.74 4.86 -32.78
C PRO A 269 15.88 4.45 -33.71
N SER A 270 15.76 3.27 -34.33
CA SER A 270 16.63 2.82 -35.41
C SER A 270 15.82 2.61 -36.67
N THR A 271 16.44 2.68 -37.85
CA THR A 271 15.78 2.37 -39.13
C THR A 271 15.15 0.97 -39.09
N TYR A 272 13.97 0.82 -39.68
CA TYR A 272 13.32 -0.48 -39.81
C TYR A 272 14.11 -1.39 -40.78
N ILE A 273 14.54 -2.57 -40.32
CA ILE A 273 15.35 -3.53 -41.11
C ILE A 273 14.55 -4.83 -41.40
N GLY A 274 13.24 -4.82 -41.16
CA GLY A 274 12.35 -5.96 -41.38
C GLY A 274 12.00 -6.77 -40.12
N SER A 275 11.11 -7.75 -40.29
CA SER A 275 10.41 -8.46 -39.20
C SER A 275 11.23 -9.54 -38.48
N ASN A 276 12.38 -9.96 -39.01
CA ASN A 276 13.09 -11.17 -38.57
C ASN A 276 14.14 -10.98 -37.44
N LYS A 277 14.35 -9.77 -36.92
CA LYS A 277 15.17 -9.58 -35.70
C LYS A 277 14.27 -9.54 -34.47
N VAL A 278 14.01 -10.72 -33.90
CA VAL A 278 13.36 -10.83 -32.58
C VAL A 278 14.29 -10.20 -31.54
N SER A 279 13.94 -8.99 -31.10
CA SER A 279 14.59 -8.37 -29.94
C SER A 279 13.84 -8.77 -28.67
N ASN A 280 14.55 -8.98 -27.58
CA ASN A 280 13.91 -9.08 -26.26
C ASN A 280 13.09 -7.80 -26.01
N PRO A 281 12.02 -7.85 -25.18
CA PRO A 281 11.30 -6.63 -24.84
C PRO A 281 12.26 -5.59 -24.27
N VAL A 282 11.95 -4.32 -24.45
CA VAL A 282 12.74 -3.24 -23.85
C VAL A 282 12.16 -2.79 -22.52
N LEU A 283 10.90 -3.17 -22.24
CA LEU A 283 10.12 -2.75 -21.09
C LEU A 283 9.26 -3.90 -20.59
N ALA A 284 9.12 -4.01 -19.27
CA ALA A 284 8.18 -4.89 -18.59
C ALA A 284 7.29 -4.09 -17.63
N LEU A 285 5.97 -4.24 -17.76
CA LEU A 285 4.96 -3.55 -16.95
C LEU A 285 4.18 -4.56 -16.11
N VAL A 286 3.99 -4.30 -14.82
CA VAL A 286 3.09 -5.08 -13.95
C VAL A 286 1.84 -4.25 -13.71
N CYS A 287 0.66 -4.73 -14.11
CA CYS A 287 -0.63 -4.06 -14.00
C CYS A 287 -1.52 -4.83 -13.02
N GLY A 288 -1.92 -4.18 -11.92
CA GLY A 288 -2.69 -4.81 -10.85
C GLY A 288 -4.15 -4.32 -10.79
N PRO A 289 -4.99 -4.95 -9.98
CA PRO A 289 -6.38 -4.54 -9.78
C PRO A 289 -6.57 -3.22 -9.02
N GLU A 290 -5.59 -2.83 -8.18
CA GLU A 290 -5.67 -1.65 -7.30
C GLU A 290 -4.72 -0.51 -7.73
N ARG A 291 -3.75 -0.80 -8.60
CA ARG A 291 -2.77 0.13 -9.15
C ARG A 291 -2.56 -0.18 -10.64
N TYR A 292 -2.79 0.82 -11.49
CA TYR A 292 -2.70 0.73 -12.94
C TYR A 292 -1.40 0.11 -13.44
N ILE A 293 -0.28 0.62 -12.92
CA ILE A 293 1.04 0.01 -13.05
C ILE A 293 1.60 -0.14 -11.64
N ALA A 294 1.67 -1.38 -11.17
CA ALA A 294 2.21 -1.76 -9.87
C ALA A 294 3.74 -1.73 -9.84
N ALA A 295 4.41 -2.04 -10.96
CA ALA A 295 5.87 -2.03 -11.09
C ALA A 295 6.31 -1.93 -12.56
N ILE A 296 7.51 -1.39 -12.80
CA ILE A 296 8.12 -1.23 -14.14
C ILE A 296 9.56 -1.75 -14.11
N ALA A 297 9.93 -2.65 -15.03
CA ALA A 297 11.32 -3.07 -15.25
C ALA A 297 11.77 -2.72 -16.67
N GLY A 298 12.87 -1.96 -16.80
CA GLY A 298 13.38 -1.46 -18.08
C GLY A 298 14.08 -0.11 -17.90
N PRO A 299 14.74 0.43 -18.93
CA PRO A 299 15.34 1.77 -18.88
C PRO A 299 14.26 2.86 -18.77
N ARG A 300 14.55 3.96 -18.06
CA ARG A 300 13.75 5.20 -18.13
C ARG A 300 14.00 5.83 -19.49
N ILE A 301 12.93 6.01 -20.25
CA ILE A 301 12.93 6.59 -21.58
C ILE A 301 12.51 8.06 -21.53
N ASN A 302 11.73 8.48 -20.51
CA ASN A 302 11.39 9.88 -20.24
C ASN A 302 11.52 10.21 -18.72
N LEU A 303 11.77 11.47 -18.37
CA LEU A 303 11.81 12.03 -17.01
C LEU A 303 10.46 11.92 -16.28
N ALA A 304 9.35 11.83 -17.02
CA ALA A 304 7.99 11.65 -16.49
C ALA A 304 7.68 10.20 -16.06
N GLN A 305 8.51 9.22 -16.45
CA GLN A 305 8.32 7.83 -16.07
C GLN A 305 8.79 7.63 -14.61
N GLY A 306 7.88 7.14 -13.75
CA GLY A 306 8.10 6.86 -12.33
C GLY A 306 9.34 5.99 -12.01
N PRO A 307 9.64 5.71 -10.74
CA PRO A 307 10.86 4.97 -10.39
C PRO A 307 10.94 3.61 -11.09
N ILE A 308 12.09 3.34 -11.73
CA ILE A 308 12.43 2.02 -12.27
C ILE A 308 12.63 1.11 -11.07
N GLY A 309 11.72 0.15 -10.90
CA GLY A 309 11.70 -0.72 -9.74
C GLY A 309 10.87 -1.96 -10.05
N GLY A 310 11.30 -2.73 -11.03
CA GLY A 310 10.63 -3.94 -11.45
C GLY A 310 11.55 -5.15 -11.34
N ILE A 311 10.92 -6.30 -11.14
CA ILE A 311 11.52 -7.61 -10.84
C ILE A 311 12.66 -8.00 -11.80
N TYR A 312 12.70 -7.49 -13.04
CA TYR A 312 13.77 -7.78 -14.01
C TYR A 312 15.03 -6.90 -13.91
N GLY A 313 14.96 -5.76 -13.22
CA GLY A 313 16.15 -4.98 -12.86
C GLY A 313 17.10 -5.75 -11.91
N CYS A 314 16.63 -6.86 -11.35
CA CYS A 314 17.40 -7.73 -10.48
C CYS A 314 18.47 -8.57 -11.19
N ARG A 315 18.49 -8.74 -12.52
CA ARG A 315 19.51 -9.63 -13.13
C ARG A 315 20.93 -9.08 -13.13
N ILE A 316 21.10 -7.76 -13.24
CA ILE A 316 22.44 -7.12 -13.19
C ILE A 316 22.80 -6.71 -11.75
N SER A 317 21.86 -6.85 -10.82
CA SER A 317 22.03 -6.44 -9.42
C SER A 317 21.75 -7.54 -8.40
N ALA A 318 21.61 -8.79 -8.85
CA ALA A 318 21.36 -9.96 -8.01
C ALA A 318 22.47 -10.21 -6.98
N THR A 319 23.64 -9.58 -7.12
CA THR A 319 24.72 -9.62 -6.13
C THR A 319 24.80 -8.37 -5.24
N ARG A 320 24.03 -7.30 -5.47
CA ARG A 320 24.13 -6.04 -4.67
C ARG A 320 22.85 -5.26 -4.35
N ARG A 321 21.65 -5.56 -4.88
CA ARG A 321 20.40 -4.80 -4.57
C ARG A 321 19.23 -5.63 -4.02
N PHE A 322 19.48 -6.86 -3.57
CA PHE A 322 18.61 -7.54 -2.58
C PHE A 322 18.80 -6.99 -1.16
N ALA A 323 19.10 -5.70 -0.99
CA ALA A 323 18.92 -5.01 0.28
C ALA A 323 17.48 -4.47 0.29
N GLY A 324 16.52 -5.33 0.68
CA GLY A 324 15.10 -5.02 0.70
C GLY A 324 14.77 -3.73 1.48
N THR A 325 13.73 -3.03 1.06
CA THR A 325 13.02 -2.04 1.90
C THR A 325 12.46 -2.66 3.18
N ILE A 326 12.35 -3.98 3.19
CA ILE A 326 12.14 -4.84 4.34
C ILE A 326 13.45 -5.56 4.61
N GLN A 327 14.09 -5.23 5.73
CA GLN A 327 15.15 -6.06 6.28
C GLN A 327 14.49 -6.99 7.28
N ARG A 328 14.40 -8.27 6.91
CA ARG A 328 13.99 -9.32 7.84
C ARG A 328 15.19 -9.62 8.71
N VAL A 329 15.05 -9.30 9.98
CA VAL A 329 16.04 -9.66 10.98
C VAL A 329 15.79 -11.12 11.34
N ASP A 330 16.83 -11.96 11.29
CA ASP A 330 16.74 -13.33 11.79
C ASP A 330 16.44 -13.37 13.30
N TYR A 331 16.08 -14.53 13.84
CA TYR A 331 15.80 -14.70 15.28
C TYR A 331 16.95 -14.20 16.20
N LYS A 332 18.16 -14.08 15.65
CA LYS A 332 19.29 -13.34 16.22
C LYS A 332 19.59 -12.14 15.32
N LEU A 333 19.55 -10.93 15.89
CA LEU A 333 20.05 -9.72 15.23
C LEU A 333 21.53 -9.89 14.89
N ASP A 334 21.86 -9.88 13.59
CA ASP A 334 23.24 -9.75 13.12
C ASP A 334 23.54 -8.26 12.90
N PHE A 335 24.67 -7.80 13.43
CA PHE A 335 25.12 -6.41 13.36
C PHE A 335 25.54 -6.00 11.95
N GLN A 336 25.84 -6.97 11.07
CA GLN A 336 26.20 -6.71 9.68
C GLN A 336 25.05 -6.16 8.83
N ASP A 337 23.82 -6.30 9.34
CA ASP A 337 22.61 -5.87 8.66
C ASP A 337 22.35 -4.36 8.77
N ILE A 338 22.80 -3.70 9.84
CA ILE A 338 22.49 -2.29 10.08
C ILE A 338 23.75 -1.44 9.84
N PRO A 339 23.70 -0.44 8.94
CA PRO A 339 24.84 0.44 8.69
C PRO A 339 25.38 1.08 9.97
N ASN A 340 26.70 1.24 10.05
CA ASN A 340 27.38 1.85 11.20
C ASN A 340 26.95 3.29 11.48
N ASN A 341 26.42 4.00 10.49
CA ASN A 341 25.91 5.37 10.60
C ASN A 341 24.37 5.45 10.63
N ALA A 342 23.69 4.33 10.88
CA ALA A 342 22.24 4.28 10.88
C ALA A 342 21.65 5.15 12.01
N THR A 343 20.60 5.90 11.66
CA THR A 343 19.68 6.48 12.64
C THR A 343 18.44 5.61 12.74
N ILE A 344 18.18 5.09 13.93
CA ILE A 344 17.05 4.22 14.24
C ILE A 344 16.07 4.99 15.12
N PHE A 345 14.78 4.97 14.74
CA PHE A 345 13.73 5.66 15.47
C PHE A 345 12.56 4.72 15.78
N SER A 346 12.10 4.70 17.03
CA SER A 346 10.89 3.96 17.42
C SER A 346 10.23 4.55 18.65
N MET A 347 8.91 4.66 18.65
CA MET A 347 8.16 5.10 19.82
C MET A 347 6.94 4.24 20.08
N VAL A 348 6.50 4.21 21.34
CA VAL A 348 5.30 3.49 21.77
C VAL A 348 4.33 4.43 22.49
N GLN A 349 3.03 4.20 22.33
CA GLN A 349 2.04 5.02 23.03
C GLN A 349 2.08 4.76 24.55
N PRO A 350 1.95 5.82 25.39
CA PRO A 350 1.83 5.69 26.84
C PRO A 350 0.48 5.05 27.18
N THR A 351 0.52 3.74 27.34
CA THR A 351 -0.63 2.90 27.68
C THR A 351 -0.37 2.16 28.99
N GLY A 352 0.51 2.72 29.83
CA GLY A 352 1.03 2.11 31.05
C GLY A 352 1.96 0.94 30.76
N LYS A 353 1.98 -0.01 31.69
CA LYS A 353 2.81 -1.25 31.71
C LYS A 353 2.83 -1.97 30.36
N PHE A 354 4.01 -2.36 29.87
CA PHE A 354 4.12 -3.18 28.66
C PHE A 354 3.59 -4.60 28.90
N HIS A 355 2.89 -5.14 27.90
CA HIS A 355 2.51 -6.55 27.90
C HIS A 355 3.49 -7.39 27.07
N LEU A 356 3.43 -8.71 27.21
CA LEU A 356 4.33 -9.66 26.56
C LEU A 356 4.37 -9.47 25.03
N GLY A 357 3.23 -9.17 24.40
CA GLY A 357 3.20 -8.83 22.97
C GLY A 357 3.99 -7.56 22.58
N ASN A 358 4.03 -6.52 23.42
CA ASN A 358 4.89 -5.35 23.18
C ASN A 358 6.35 -5.71 23.44
N HIS A 359 6.57 -6.56 24.44
CA HIS A 359 7.90 -6.96 24.84
C HIS A 359 8.63 -7.66 23.70
N LEU A 360 8.03 -8.75 23.19
CA LEU A 360 8.58 -9.56 22.11
C LEU A 360 8.49 -8.89 20.74
N GLY A 361 7.46 -8.06 20.50
CA GLY A 361 7.24 -7.41 19.20
C GLY A 361 7.98 -6.10 18.97
N ALA A 362 8.60 -5.48 19.99
CA ALA A 362 9.30 -4.21 19.83
C ALA A 362 10.44 -4.01 20.83
N THR A 363 10.16 -4.09 22.14
CA THR A 363 11.13 -3.59 23.13
C THR A 363 12.34 -4.50 23.32
N LYS A 364 12.21 -5.81 23.08
CA LYS A 364 13.35 -6.74 23.06
C LYS A 364 14.33 -6.39 21.93
N VAL A 365 13.81 -5.97 20.79
CA VAL A 365 14.62 -5.44 19.67
C VAL A 365 15.33 -4.14 20.08
N TRP A 366 14.68 -3.26 20.85
CA TRP A 366 15.33 -2.04 21.34
C TRP A 366 16.51 -2.35 22.27
N GLN A 367 16.37 -3.35 23.14
CA GLN A 367 17.47 -3.82 24.00
C GLN A 367 18.63 -4.35 23.15
N ASP A 368 18.35 -5.19 22.15
CA ASP A 368 19.38 -5.72 21.26
C ASP A 368 20.11 -4.61 20.49
N LEU A 369 19.36 -3.67 19.90
CA LEU A 369 19.91 -2.51 19.19
C LEU A 369 20.75 -1.63 20.12
N SER A 370 20.29 -1.42 21.36
CA SER A 370 21.03 -0.69 22.38
C SER A 370 22.33 -1.40 22.76
N ASN A 371 22.31 -2.73 22.86
CA ASN A 371 23.50 -3.52 23.23
C ASN A 371 24.54 -3.57 22.12
N LEU A 372 24.08 -3.70 20.86
CA LEU A 372 24.90 -3.83 19.65
C LEU A 372 25.28 -2.47 19.02
N LYS A 373 24.91 -1.36 19.66
CA LYS A 373 25.09 -0.01 19.12
C LYS A 373 26.55 0.28 18.73
N HIS A 374 26.77 0.62 17.46
CA HIS A 374 28.03 1.18 16.99
C HIS A 374 28.14 2.67 17.39
N PRO A 375 29.35 3.22 17.68
CA PRO A 375 29.51 4.62 18.10
C PRO A 375 28.82 5.66 17.20
N ASP A 376 28.85 5.44 15.89
CA ASP A 376 28.26 6.35 14.90
C ASP A 376 26.74 6.16 14.70
N GLN A 377 26.13 5.15 15.31
CA GLN A 377 24.68 4.94 15.25
C GLN A 377 23.95 5.87 16.22
N LYS A 378 22.75 6.28 15.83
CA LYS A 378 21.85 7.05 16.70
C LYS A 378 20.59 6.25 16.97
N LEU A 379 20.24 6.08 18.23
CA LEU A 379 19.06 5.34 18.67
C LEU A 379 18.11 6.29 19.38
N PHE A 380 16.94 6.51 18.79
CA PHE A 380 15.88 7.32 19.37
C PHE A 380 14.73 6.40 19.75
N PHE A 381 14.53 6.25 21.06
CA PHE A 381 13.41 5.52 21.63
C PHE A 381 12.55 6.46 22.46
N GLY A 382 11.26 6.20 22.53
CA GLY A 382 10.42 7.12 23.30
C GLY A 382 8.96 6.80 23.35
N ILE A 383 8.24 7.77 23.91
CA ILE A 383 6.83 7.67 24.22
C ILE A 383 6.06 8.65 23.34
N ALA A 384 5.23 8.09 22.46
CA ALA A 384 4.36 8.78 21.52
C ALA A 384 3.10 9.31 22.23
N ASP A 385 3.28 10.30 23.12
CA ASP A 385 2.20 10.84 23.95
C ASP A 385 1.24 11.75 23.18
N LEU A 386 1.66 12.46 22.13
CA LEU A 386 0.75 13.19 21.23
C LEU A 386 -0.16 12.22 20.47
N HIS A 387 0.39 11.11 19.97
CA HIS A 387 -0.40 10.05 19.32
C HIS A 387 -1.44 9.45 20.26
N ALA A 388 -1.13 9.34 21.56
CA ALA A 388 -2.09 8.82 22.50
C ALA A 388 -3.32 9.73 22.59
N LEU A 389 -3.20 11.06 22.48
CA LEU A 389 -4.32 12.00 22.59
C LEU A 389 -5.39 11.86 21.49
N THR A 390 -5.13 11.05 20.44
CA THR A 390 -6.10 10.76 19.37
C THR A 390 -7.33 9.97 19.83
N ILE A 391 -7.27 9.34 21.01
CA ILE A 391 -8.39 8.62 21.63
C ILE A 391 -8.65 9.14 23.05
N PRO A 392 -9.90 9.05 23.56
CA PRO A 392 -10.24 9.48 24.92
C PRO A 392 -9.31 8.88 25.99
N LYS A 393 -8.99 9.68 27.00
CA LYS A 393 -8.15 9.28 28.15
C LYS A 393 -8.98 9.14 29.41
N PRO A 394 -8.60 8.22 30.31
CA PRO A 394 -9.38 7.97 31.52
C PRO A 394 -9.38 9.21 32.42
N ASN A 395 -8.22 9.75 32.78
CA ASN A 395 -8.05 11.06 33.41
C ASN A 395 -6.58 11.56 33.30
N VAL A 396 -6.33 12.82 33.67
CA VAL A 396 -5.01 13.48 33.54
C VAL A 396 -3.95 12.85 34.45
N GLN A 397 -4.29 12.52 35.69
CA GLN A 397 -3.33 11.97 36.67
C GLN A 397 -2.87 10.57 36.24
N GLU A 398 -3.81 9.73 35.80
CA GLU A 398 -3.55 8.39 35.30
C GLU A 398 -2.76 8.43 33.98
N PHE A 399 -3.05 9.39 33.08
CA PHE A 399 -2.25 9.55 31.88
C PHE A 399 -0.80 9.95 32.17
N ARG A 400 -0.56 10.82 33.17
CA ARG A 400 0.80 11.14 33.64
C ARG A 400 1.49 9.90 34.21
N LEU A 401 0.78 9.11 35.02
CA LEU A 401 1.30 7.84 35.53
C LEU A 401 1.67 6.89 34.38
N PHE A 402 0.82 6.74 33.36
CA PHE A 402 1.10 5.90 32.20
C PHE A 402 2.32 6.36 31.39
N ARG A 403 2.56 7.67 31.31
CA ARG A 403 3.79 8.22 30.70
C ARG A 403 5.02 7.80 31.49
N ASN A 404 4.98 7.88 32.82
CA ASN A 404 6.10 7.49 33.69
C ASN A 404 6.34 5.98 33.66
N GLU A 405 5.27 5.18 33.77
CA GLU A 405 5.33 3.72 33.67
C GLU A 405 5.88 3.27 32.32
N ALA A 406 5.56 3.97 31.24
CA ALA A 406 6.05 3.62 29.92
C ALA A 406 7.57 3.85 29.80
N ILE A 407 8.10 4.99 30.28
CA ILE A 407 9.55 5.23 30.35
C ILE A 407 10.23 4.19 31.24
N ALA A 408 9.69 3.95 32.45
CA ALA A 408 10.21 2.93 33.35
C ALA A 408 10.23 1.55 32.67
N SER A 409 9.23 1.22 31.84
CA SER A 409 9.19 -0.03 31.10
C SER A 409 10.27 -0.11 30.01
N ILE A 410 10.59 0.99 29.33
CA ILE A 410 11.69 1.04 28.33
C ILE A 410 13.02 0.70 29.00
N LEU A 411 13.34 1.39 30.09
CA LEU A 411 14.57 1.17 30.84
C LEU A 411 14.60 -0.22 31.49
N ALA A 412 13.46 -0.68 32.01
CA ALA A 412 13.33 -1.99 32.63
C ALA A 412 13.59 -3.15 31.66
N VAL A 413 13.26 -3.01 30.38
CA VAL A 413 13.59 -4.03 29.37
C VAL A 413 15.10 -4.08 29.08
N GLY A 414 15.87 -3.06 29.46
CA GLY A 414 17.32 -3.04 29.36
C GLY A 414 17.85 -2.09 28.28
N VAL A 415 17.05 -1.11 27.85
CA VAL A 415 17.54 0.00 27.04
C VAL A 415 18.44 0.86 27.93
N ASP A 416 19.69 1.01 27.49
CA ASP A 416 20.69 1.81 28.19
C ASP A 416 20.54 3.29 27.79
N PRO A 417 20.17 4.19 28.72
CA PRO A 417 19.96 5.60 28.42
C PRO A 417 21.27 6.35 28.12
N GLN A 418 22.44 5.73 28.28
CA GLN A 418 23.71 6.30 27.79
C GLN A 418 23.95 5.97 26.31
N LYS A 419 23.32 4.92 25.79
CA LYS A 419 23.45 4.48 24.39
C LYS A 419 22.28 4.95 23.53
N ALA A 420 21.07 4.99 24.09
CA ALA A 420 19.88 5.43 23.38
C ALA A 420 19.28 6.68 24.01
N THR A 421 18.85 7.60 23.16
CA THR A 421 18.10 8.78 23.55
C THR A 421 16.68 8.36 23.87
N VAL A 422 16.25 8.57 25.12
CA VAL A 422 14.91 8.21 25.63
C VAL A 422 14.12 9.48 25.93
N MET A 423 12.97 9.68 25.28
CA MET A 423 12.23 10.94 25.35
C MET A 423 10.70 10.81 25.28
N TYR A 424 10.01 11.90 25.62
CA TYR A 424 8.60 12.10 25.29
C TYR A 424 8.47 12.84 23.95
N GLN A 425 7.56 12.39 23.10
CA GLN A 425 7.26 13.06 21.82
C GLN A 425 6.87 14.52 22.03
N SER A 426 5.99 14.80 23.00
CA SER A 426 5.51 16.16 23.31
C SER A 426 6.59 17.12 23.81
N SER A 427 7.76 16.62 24.23
CA SER A 427 8.87 17.44 24.68
C SER A 427 9.67 18.07 23.54
N ILE A 428 9.48 17.62 22.29
CA ILE A 428 10.20 18.13 21.12
C ILE A 428 9.20 18.78 20.16
N SER A 429 9.19 20.12 20.12
CA SER A 429 8.20 20.90 19.35
C SER A 429 8.22 20.63 17.84
N GLN A 430 9.37 20.22 17.32
CA GLN A 430 9.65 20.02 15.90
C GLN A 430 8.85 18.85 15.31
N HIS A 431 8.41 17.90 16.13
CA HIS A 431 7.43 16.89 15.70
C HIS A 431 6.16 17.54 15.15
N SER A 432 5.59 18.49 15.89
CA SER A 432 4.38 19.20 15.48
C SER A 432 4.64 20.19 14.35
N GLN A 433 5.80 20.86 14.34
CA GLN A 433 6.16 21.79 13.28
C GLN A 433 6.35 21.08 11.93
N LEU A 434 7.08 19.97 11.90
CA LEU A 434 7.26 19.17 10.69
C LEU A 434 5.95 18.49 10.28
N TYR A 435 5.13 18.03 11.24
CA TYR A 435 3.79 17.50 10.96
C TYR A 435 2.95 18.48 10.15
N TRP A 436 2.96 19.78 10.47
CA TRP A 436 2.24 20.78 9.70
C TRP A 436 2.74 20.86 8.25
N LEU A 437 4.06 20.95 8.05
CA LEU A 437 4.65 20.99 6.71
C LEU A 437 4.33 19.73 5.90
N LEU A 438 4.42 18.54 6.50
CA LEU A 438 4.10 17.29 5.81
C LEU A 438 2.60 17.16 5.52
N SER A 439 1.74 17.77 6.35
CA SER A 439 0.29 17.77 6.14
C SER A 439 -0.11 18.53 4.87
N THR A 440 0.69 19.51 4.42
CA THR A 440 0.43 20.19 3.13
C THR A 440 0.83 19.35 1.91
N LEU A 441 1.57 18.25 2.12
CA LEU A 441 1.96 17.28 1.07
C LEU A 441 1.06 16.03 1.09
N ALA A 442 0.44 15.73 2.22
CA ALA A 442 -0.39 14.55 2.39
C ALA A 442 -1.77 14.70 1.72
N SER A 443 -2.09 13.85 0.75
CA SER A 443 -3.42 13.86 0.13
C SER A 443 -4.47 13.22 1.03
N MET A 444 -5.63 13.88 1.14
CA MET A 444 -6.80 13.36 1.87
C MET A 444 -7.23 11.98 1.36
N GLY A 445 -7.15 11.74 0.05
CA GLY A 445 -7.49 10.46 -0.57
C GLY A 445 -6.58 9.33 -0.10
N TYR A 446 -5.28 9.58 0.09
CA TYR A 446 -4.35 8.57 0.60
C TYR A 446 -4.67 8.22 2.05
N LEU A 447 -4.90 9.22 2.91
CA LEU A 447 -5.27 9.01 4.30
C LEU A 447 -6.60 8.25 4.43
N ASN A 448 -7.61 8.57 3.61
CA ASN A 448 -8.90 7.86 3.56
C ASN A 448 -8.79 6.36 3.22
N ARG A 449 -7.72 5.94 2.54
CA ARG A 449 -7.50 4.52 2.18
C ARG A 449 -6.78 3.72 3.26
N MET A 450 -6.33 4.34 4.34
CA MET A 450 -5.64 3.63 5.41
C MET A 450 -6.60 2.76 6.24
N THR A 451 -6.20 1.51 6.48
CA THR A 451 -7.05 0.49 7.11
C THR A 451 -7.22 0.70 8.63
N GLN A 452 -6.22 1.33 9.28
CA GLN A 452 -6.23 1.52 10.72
C GLN A 452 -7.23 2.56 11.23
N TRP A 453 -7.47 3.66 10.51
CA TRP A 453 -8.46 4.64 10.99
C TRP A 453 -9.88 4.09 10.86
N LYS A 454 -10.17 3.32 9.79
CA LYS A 454 -11.48 2.65 9.58
C LYS A 454 -11.82 1.67 10.69
N SER A 455 -10.82 0.97 11.24
CA SER A 455 -11.01 0.03 12.35
C SER A 455 -11.07 0.69 13.73
N LYS A 456 -10.31 1.78 13.95
CA LYS A 456 -10.25 2.50 15.24
C LYS A 456 -11.42 3.47 15.47
N SER A 457 -12.12 3.89 14.43
CA SER A 457 -13.28 4.79 14.54
C SER A 457 -14.57 4.08 14.98
N ASN A 458 -14.53 2.79 15.34
CA ASN A 458 -15.71 1.96 15.66
C ASN A 458 -16.81 2.03 14.57
N LEU A 459 -16.42 2.32 13.33
CA LEU A 459 -17.32 2.27 12.20
C LEU A 459 -17.61 0.80 11.89
N LYS A 460 -18.70 0.27 12.45
CA LYS A 460 -19.33 -0.92 11.86
C LYS A 460 -19.54 -0.63 10.38
N GLN A 461 -19.35 -1.63 9.53
CA GLN A 461 -19.47 -1.58 8.06
C GLN A 461 -20.83 -1.06 7.50
N GLN A 462 -21.73 -0.58 8.34
CA GLN A 462 -22.96 0.08 7.93
C GLN A 462 -22.64 1.54 7.62
N ALA A 463 -22.84 1.91 6.35
CA ALA A 463 -22.91 3.24 5.78
C ALA A 463 -22.15 4.36 6.53
N LEU A 464 -21.10 4.87 5.89
CA LEU A 464 -20.49 6.16 6.20
C LEU A 464 -21.51 7.29 5.91
N ASP A 465 -22.55 7.39 6.71
CA ASP A 465 -23.46 8.53 6.68
C ASP A 465 -22.67 9.78 7.09
N SER A 466 -23.00 10.94 6.50
CA SER A 466 -22.32 12.22 6.76
C SER A 466 -22.28 12.60 8.25
N SER A 467 -23.24 12.11 9.03
CA SER A 467 -23.31 12.25 10.49
C SER A 467 -22.22 11.44 11.23
N THR A 468 -21.81 10.30 10.69
CA THR A 468 -20.81 9.40 11.29
C THR A 468 -19.38 9.86 10.97
N LEU A 469 -19.16 10.47 9.79
CA LEU A 469 -17.89 11.11 9.43
C LEU A 469 -17.59 12.33 10.29
N GLY A 470 -18.62 13.12 10.63
CA GLY A 470 -18.51 14.30 11.51
C GLY A 470 -18.07 13.98 12.95
N ASN A 471 -18.22 12.72 13.38
CA ASN A 471 -17.79 12.27 14.71
C ASN A 471 -16.30 11.88 14.77
N VAL A 472 -15.64 11.69 13.62
CA VAL A 472 -14.23 11.31 13.57
C VAL A 472 -13.35 12.54 13.81
N LYS A 473 -12.47 12.45 14.83
CA LYS A 473 -11.56 13.55 15.17
C LYS A 473 -10.42 13.64 14.16
N LEU A 474 -10.07 14.86 13.75
CA LEU A 474 -8.95 15.13 12.82
C LEU A 474 -7.64 14.46 13.25
N GLY A 475 -7.34 14.43 14.55
CA GLY A 475 -6.15 13.78 15.08
C GLY A 475 -6.09 12.27 14.74
N LEU A 476 -7.21 11.56 14.84
CA LEU A 476 -7.27 10.13 14.50
C LEU A 476 -7.17 9.89 12.97
N PHE A 477 -7.55 10.87 12.16
CA PHE A 477 -7.43 10.80 10.72
C PHE A 477 -6.00 11.11 10.23
N SER A 478 -5.35 12.11 10.83
CA SER A 478 -4.07 12.66 10.38
C SER A 478 -2.84 12.15 11.13
N TYR A 479 -2.99 11.35 12.19
CA TYR A 479 -1.85 10.81 12.94
C TYR A 479 -0.80 10.06 12.08
N PRO A 480 -1.12 9.40 10.95
CA PRO A 480 -0.08 8.79 10.11
C PRO A 480 0.92 9.82 9.55
N VAL A 481 0.49 11.07 9.35
CA VAL A 481 1.38 12.18 8.96
C VAL A 481 2.24 12.63 10.14
N LEU A 482 1.68 12.65 11.35
CA LEU A 482 2.46 12.93 12.57
C LEU A 482 3.53 11.85 12.79
N GLN A 483 3.19 10.58 12.55
CA GLN A 483 4.15 9.48 12.58
C GLN A 483 5.28 9.67 11.55
N ALA A 484 4.97 10.13 10.34
CA ALA A 484 5.99 10.45 9.35
C ALA A 484 6.91 11.59 9.83
N ALA A 485 6.33 12.65 10.43
CA ALA A 485 7.12 13.73 11.02
C ALA A 485 8.05 13.23 12.14
N ASP A 486 7.56 12.32 12.98
CA ASP A 486 8.35 11.73 14.05
C ASP A 486 9.60 11.00 13.55
N ILE A 487 9.48 10.30 12.42
CA ILE A 487 10.57 9.54 11.82
C ILE A 487 11.52 10.47 11.05
N LEU A 488 10.97 11.38 10.24
CA LEU A 488 11.73 12.19 9.29
C LEU A 488 12.49 13.35 9.95
N ILE A 489 12.02 13.88 11.08
CA ILE A 489 12.70 14.97 11.77
C ILE A 489 14.11 14.59 12.23
N TYR A 490 14.35 13.32 12.55
CA TYR A 490 15.67 12.78 12.91
C TYR A 490 16.42 12.21 11.71
N ARG A 491 15.87 12.32 10.49
CA ARG A 491 16.39 11.68 9.27
C ARG A 491 16.61 10.18 9.49
N ALA A 492 15.64 9.53 10.13
CA ALA A 492 15.76 8.12 10.47
C ALA A 492 15.86 7.25 9.21
N THR A 493 16.81 6.33 9.25
CA THR A 493 17.12 5.39 8.17
C THR A 493 16.45 4.03 8.37
N HIS A 494 16.14 3.68 9.62
CA HIS A 494 15.58 2.39 10.00
C HIS A 494 14.51 2.59 11.08
N VAL A 495 13.39 1.87 10.94
CA VAL A 495 12.28 1.96 11.89
C VAL A 495 11.82 0.54 12.24
N PRO A 496 12.01 0.08 13.48
CA PRO A 496 11.46 -1.19 13.93
C PRO A 496 9.97 -1.04 14.16
N VAL A 497 9.19 -1.81 13.40
CA VAL A 497 7.74 -1.83 13.46
C VAL A 497 7.20 -3.24 13.28
N GLY A 498 6.02 -3.51 13.85
CA GLY A 498 5.27 -4.72 13.56
C GLY A 498 4.59 -4.63 12.18
N ASP A 499 4.17 -5.79 11.67
CA ASP A 499 3.50 -5.92 10.36
C ASP A 499 2.28 -5.00 10.21
N ASP A 500 1.59 -4.68 11.32
CA ASP A 500 0.40 -3.84 11.36
C ASP A 500 0.67 -2.36 11.03
N GLN A 501 1.91 -1.89 11.17
CA GLN A 501 2.30 -0.50 10.92
C GLN A 501 2.99 -0.28 9.56
N SER A 502 3.13 -1.34 8.77
CA SER A 502 3.76 -1.29 7.43
C SER A 502 3.15 -0.20 6.54
N GLN A 503 1.82 -0.09 6.51
CA GLN A 503 1.10 0.91 5.70
C GLN A 503 1.45 2.37 6.09
N HIS A 504 1.71 2.66 7.37
CA HIS A 504 2.09 4.02 7.78
C HIS A 504 3.55 4.34 7.42
N LEU A 505 4.41 3.33 7.43
CA LEU A 505 5.79 3.50 6.99
C LEU A 505 5.89 3.68 5.47
N GLU A 506 5.01 3.04 4.70
CA GLU A 506 4.84 3.33 3.27
C GLU A 506 4.45 4.80 3.04
N LEU A 507 3.51 5.35 3.83
CA LEU A 507 3.18 6.78 3.76
C LEU A 507 4.39 7.65 4.11
N THR A 508 5.17 7.27 5.12
CA THR A 508 6.36 8.03 5.51
C THR A 508 7.36 8.13 4.36
N ARG A 509 7.60 7.01 3.65
CA ARG A 509 8.47 7.01 2.45
C ARG A 509 7.88 7.83 1.32
N TYR A 510 6.57 7.70 1.07
CA TYR A 510 5.88 8.53 0.08
C TYR A 510 6.03 10.02 0.38
N LEU A 511 5.80 10.47 1.63
CA LEU A 511 5.94 11.88 2.01
C LEU A 511 7.39 12.38 1.89
N ALA A 512 8.38 11.54 2.23
CA ALA A 512 9.79 11.85 2.03
C ALA A 512 10.13 12.03 0.54
N GLU A 513 9.66 11.12 -0.33
CA GLU A 513 9.84 11.21 -1.78
C GLU A 513 9.15 12.44 -2.37
N GLN A 514 7.92 12.73 -1.93
CA GLN A 514 7.19 13.91 -2.39
C GLN A 514 7.91 15.20 -1.99
N PHE A 515 8.40 15.30 -0.76
CA PHE A 515 9.18 16.46 -0.30
C PHE A 515 10.46 16.62 -1.14
N ASN A 516 11.24 15.55 -1.27
CA ASN A 516 12.49 15.56 -2.03
C ASN A 516 12.26 15.94 -3.50
N SER A 517 11.21 15.42 -4.13
CA SER A 517 10.83 15.74 -5.50
C SER A 517 10.37 17.18 -5.66
N MET A 518 9.43 17.63 -4.81
CA MET A 518 8.84 18.97 -4.87
C MET A 518 9.90 20.07 -4.73
N TYR A 519 10.82 19.91 -3.78
CA TYR A 519 11.86 20.90 -3.50
C TYR A 519 13.20 20.59 -4.18
N LYS A 520 13.24 19.58 -5.08
CA LYS A 520 14.43 19.18 -5.86
C LYS A 520 15.68 18.96 -4.98
N THR A 521 15.50 18.20 -3.90
CA THR A 521 16.53 17.92 -2.89
C THR A 521 16.60 16.42 -2.59
N ASP A 522 17.66 15.97 -1.94
CA ASP A 522 17.79 14.61 -1.39
C ASP A 522 17.94 14.69 0.15
N TYR A 523 17.05 15.45 0.77
CA TYR A 523 17.16 15.78 2.19
C TYR A 523 16.75 14.60 3.08
N PHE A 524 15.55 14.08 2.83
CA PHE A 524 14.99 12.98 3.62
C PHE A 524 15.46 11.62 3.10
N PRO A 525 16.06 10.76 3.95
CA PRO A 525 16.26 9.37 3.59
C PRO A 525 14.92 8.63 3.54
N LEU A 526 14.90 7.52 2.80
CA LEU A 526 13.74 6.62 2.77
C LEU A 526 13.91 5.56 3.86
N PRO A 527 13.16 5.62 4.98
CA PRO A 527 13.35 4.71 6.10
C PRO A 527 13.03 3.25 5.73
N LYS A 528 13.94 2.34 6.08
CA LYS A 528 13.76 0.90 5.95
C LYS A 528 13.00 0.31 7.13
N THR A 529 12.18 -0.69 6.85
CA THR A 529 11.45 -1.46 7.87
C THR A 529 12.39 -2.49 8.49
N LEU A 530 12.57 -2.45 9.81
CA LEU A 530 13.16 -3.56 10.57
C LEU A 530 12.02 -4.42 11.10
N LEU A 531 11.76 -5.57 10.48
CA LEU A 531 10.73 -6.50 10.95
C LEU A 531 11.25 -7.32 12.12
N THR A 532 10.45 -7.45 13.17
CA THR A 532 10.76 -8.32 14.30
C THR A 532 10.50 -9.78 13.92
N PRO A 533 11.40 -10.72 14.26
CA PRO A 533 11.24 -12.14 13.90
C PRO A 533 10.06 -12.80 14.63
N THR A 534 9.64 -12.25 15.77
CA THR A 534 8.55 -12.83 16.56
C THR A 534 7.20 -12.53 15.92
N LYS A 535 6.45 -13.60 15.60
CA LYS A 535 5.08 -13.49 15.10
C LYS A 535 4.19 -12.85 16.16
N LYS A 536 3.13 -12.17 15.72
CA LYS A 536 2.11 -11.51 16.55
C LYS A 536 1.65 -12.38 17.73
N ILE A 537 1.87 -11.92 18.96
CA ILE A 537 1.38 -12.58 20.18
C ILE A 537 -0.13 -12.34 20.36
N LEU A 538 -0.87 -13.43 20.56
CA LEU A 538 -2.33 -13.46 20.64
C LEU A 538 -2.82 -13.48 22.08
N SER A 539 -4.09 -13.12 22.28
CA SER A 539 -4.76 -13.13 23.58
C SER A 539 -4.86 -14.55 24.14
N LEU A 540 -4.55 -14.74 25.43
CA LEU A 540 -4.56 -16.06 26.08
C LEU A 540 -5.98 -16.65 26.19
N SER A 541 -7.02 -15.80 26.25
CA SER A 541 -8.42 -16.26 26.32
C SER A 541 -9.12 -16.26 24.97
N SER A 542 -8.56 -15.55 23.98
CA SER A 542 -9.15 -15.45 22.64
C SER A 542 -8.03 -15.47 21.60
N PRO A 543 -7.51 -16.66 21.26
CA PRO A 543 -6.36 -16.82 20.36
C PRO A 543 -6.54 -16.22 18.96
N ASN A 544 -7.76 -15.85 18.56
CA ASN A 544 -8.02 -15.18 17.27
C ASN A 544 -7.78 -13.65 17.32
N LYS A 545 -7.53 -13.08 18.51
CA LYS A 545 -7.34 -11.64 18.72
C LYS A 545 -5.90 -11.36 19.16
N LYS A 546 -5.37 -10.20 18.77
CA LYS A 546 -4.09 -9.68 19.29
C LYS A 546 -4.21 -9.51 20.80
N MET A 547 -3.15 -9.81 21.54
CA MET A 547 -3.06 -9.40 22.94
C MET A 547 -3.18 -7.87 23.02
N SER A 548 -4.11 -7.38 23.84
CA SER A 548 -4.38 -5.95 23.98
C SER A 548 -4.60 -5.57 25.44
N LYS A 549 -4.01 -4.46 25.88
CA LYS A 549 -4.21 -3.90 27.23
C LYS A 549 -5.66 -3.53 27.53
N SER A 550 -6.40 -3.16 26.49
CA SER A 550 -7.81 -2.76 26.59
C SER A 550 -8.78 -3.94 26.65
N ASP A 551 -8.29 -5.18 26.73
CA ASP A 551 -9.14 -6.35 26.90
C ASP A 551 -9.83 -6.30 28.28
N THR A 552 -11.15 -6.50 28.29
CA THR A 552 -11.93 -6.51 29.53
C THR A 552 -11.50 -7.67 30.43
N ASN A 553 -11.02 -8.77 29.84
CA ASN A 553 -10.50 -9.91 30.58
C ASN A 553 -9.00 -9.79 30.81
N GLN A 554 -8.59 -9.28 31.97
CA GLN A 554 -7.17 -9.14 32.32
C GLN A 554 -6.41 -10.49 32.45
N ASN A 555 -7.10 -11.64 32.43
CA ASN A 555 -6.41 -12.95 32.33
C ASN A 555 -5.89 -13.22 30.91
N SER A 556 -6.30 -12.44 29.92
CA SER A 556 -5.93 -12.62 28.52
C SER A 556 -4.57 -12.01 28.15
N VAL A 557 -4.01 -11.18 29.04
CA VAL A 557 -2.81 -10.36 28.84
C VAL A 557 -1.79 -10.66 29.92
N ILE A 558 -0.52 -10.86 29.56
CA ILE A 558 0.59 -10.92 30.53
C ILE A 558 1.34 -9.59 30.49
N TYR A 559 1.50 -8.94 31.64
CA TYR A 559 2.33 -7.74 31.76
C TYR A 559 3.77 -8.10 32.12
N VAL A 560 4.72 -7.29 31.64
CA VAL A 560 6.16 -7.46 31.89
C VAL A 560 6.49 -7.46 33.39
N ASN A 561 5.69 -6.77 34.20
CA ASN A 561 5.85 -6.67 35.64
C ASN A 561 4.86 -7.55 36.44
N ASP A 562 4.13 -8.47 35.80
CA ASP A 562 3.32 -9.44 36.53
C ASP A 562 4.22 -10.32 37.42
N ASN A 563 3.77 -10.59 38.65
CA ASN A 563 4.48 -11.52 39.52
C ASN A 563 4.36 -12.97 39.01
N PRO A 564 5.26 -13.88 39.42
CA PRO A 564 5.26 -15.26 38.93
C PRO A 564 3.93 -16.00 39.11
N ASN A 565 3.27 -15.79 40.26
CA ASN A 565 1.99 -16.45 40.57
C ASN A 565 0.85 -15.96 39.64
N THR A 566 0.84 -14.68 39.29
CA THR A 566 -0.10 -14.10 38.34
C THR A 566 0.13 -14.65 36.94
N ILE A 567 1.38 -14.74 36.49
CA ILE A 567 1.73 -15.35 35.19
C ILE A 567 1.26 -16.80 35.14
N ALA A 568 1.59 -17.59 36.16
CA ALA A 568 1.19 -19.00 36.27
C ALA A 568 -0.35 -19.15 36.22
N LYS A 569 -1.09 -18.31 36.93
CA LYS A 569 -2.56 -18.31 36.92
C LYS A 569 -3.14 -17.99 35.54
N LYS A 570 -2.55 -17.02 34.82
CA LYS A 570 -2.99 -16.62 33.48
C LYS A 570 -2.72 -17.71 32.45
N ILE A 571 -1.51 -18.27 32.45
CA ILE A 571 -1.13 -19.37 31.54
C ILE A 571 -1.94 -20.64 31.82
N LYS A 572 -2.18 -20.99 33.10
CA LYS A 572 -3.05 -22.11 33.47
C LYS A 572 -4.44 -21.99 32.83
N LYS A 573 -4.98 -20.77 32.81
CA LYS A 573 -6.30 -20.43 32.23
C LYS A 573 -6.29 -20.14 30.73
N ALA A 574 -5.13 -20.18 30.06
CA ALA A 574 -5.05 -19.95 28.62
C ALA A 574 -5.87 -21.00 27.85
N VAL A 575 -6.63 -20.55 26.84
CA VAL A 575 -7.46 -21.39 25.99
C VAL A 575 -6.58 -22.23 25.08
N THR A 576 -6.77 -23.54 25.13
CA THR A 576 -6.12 -24.56 24.29
C THR A 576 -7.18 -25.50 23.74
N ASP A 577 -6.80 -26.34 22.78
CA ASP A 577 -7.65 -27.45 22.32
C ASP A 577 -7.62 -28.63 23.29
N SER A 578 -8.28 -29.73 22.89
CA SER A 578 -8.39 -30.98 23.67
C SER A 578 -7.42 -32.08 23.18
N THR A 579 -6.56 -31.79 22.20
CA THR A 579 -5.66 -32.79 21.60
C THR A 579 -4.35 -32.84 22.38
N VAL A 580 -4.06 -33.98 23.01
CA VAL A 580 -2.94 -34.10 23.96
C VAL A 580 -1.72 -34.81 23.36
N ASP A 581 -1.89 -35.48 22.21
CA ASP A 581 -0.90 -36.41 21.67
C ASP A 581 0.42 -35.75 21.25
N HIS A 582 0.39 -34.48 20.85
CA HIS A 582 1.55 -33.71 20.44
C HIS A 582 1.28 -32.20 20.55
N PHE A 583 2.31 -31.40 20.85
CA PHE A 583 2.23 -29.93 20.83
C PHE A 583 2.89 -29.39 19.57
N ASN A 584 2.11 -29.32 18.48
CA ASN A 584 2.56 -28.77 17.21
C ASN A 584 1.97 -27.39 16.93
N TYR A 585 2.65 -26.68 16.04
CA TYR A 585 2.28 -25.38 15.53
C TYR A 585 1.32 -25.54 14.35
N ASP A 586 0.05 -25.32 14.63
CA ASP A 586 -1.03 -25.22 13.66
C ASP A 586 -1.89 -23.99 14.00
N PRO A 587 -1.60 -22.81 13.41
CA PRO A 587 -2.29 -21.57 13.78
C PRO A 587 -3.74 -21.54 13.30
N VAL A 588 -4.15 -22.46 12.41
CA VAL A 588 -5.51 -22.54 11.87
C VAL A 588 -6.37 -23.42 12.78
N ASN A 589 -5.93 -24.65 13.04
CA ASN A 589 -6.73 -25.61 13.81
C ASN A 589 -6.43 -25.55 15.31
N ARG A 590 -5.23 -25.10 15.71
CA ARG A 590 -4.75 -25.09 17.10
C ARG A 590 -4.17 -23.72 17.50
N PRO A 591 -4.94 -22.61 17.36
CA PRO A 591 -4.41 -21.26 17.54
C PRO A 591 -3.90 -21.01 18.97
N GLY A 592 -4.51 -21.64 20.00
CA GLY A 592 -4.07 -21.53 21.39
C GLY A 592 -2.70 -22.14 21.66
N VAL A 593 -2.50 -23.39 21.23
CA VAL A 593 -1.21 -24.10 21.36
C VAL A 593 -0.13 -23.40 20.53
N SER A 594 -0.45 -23.03 19.29
CA SER A 594 0.45 -22.29 18.41
C SER A 594 0.89 -20.95 19.00
N ASN A 595 0.00 -20.24 19.71
CA ASN A 595 0.35 -19.00 20.39
C ASN A 595 1.35 -19.24 21.54
N LEU A 596 1.19 -20.32 22.33
CA LEU A 596 2.12 -20.66 23.41
C LEU A 596 3.49 -21.08 22.87
N LEU A 597 3.53 -21.90 21.81
CA LEU A 597 4.78 -22.24 21.11
C LEU A 597 5.46 -21.01 20.53
N ASN A 598 4.69 -20.08 19.95
CA ASN A 598 5.21 -18.82 19.42
C ASN A 598 5.78 -17.92 20.53
N ILE A 599 5.18 -17.91 21.73
CA ILE A 599 5.74 -17.21 22.90
C ILE A 599 7.10 -17.81 23.29
N ILE A 600 7.19 -19.14 23.40
CA ILE A 600 8.46 -19.81 23.72
C ILE A 600 9.51 -19.50 22.66
N SER A 601 9.17 -19.63 21.38
CA SER A 601 10.04 -19.32 20.25
C SER A 601 10.57 -17.88 20.30
N GLY A 602 9.70 -16.89 20.57
CA GLY A 602 10.10 -15.49 20.72
C GLY A 602 11.01 -15.22 21.92
N ILE A 603 10.77 -15.89 23.05
CA ILE A 603 11.60 -15.74 24.25
C ILE A 603 12.97 -16.39 24.05
N GLN A 604 12.99 -17.66 23.64
CA GLN A 604 14.21 -18.46 23.50
C GLN A 604 15.00 -18.17 22.22
N ARG A 605 14.43 -17.40 21.28
CA ARG A 605 15.00 -17.11 19.95
C ARG A 605 15.31 -18.38 19.16
N LYS A 606 14.41 -19.36 19.26
CA LYS A 606 14.46 -20.63 18.52
C LYS A 606 13.39 -20.64 17.46
N SER A 607 13.64 -21.36 16.36
CA SER A 607 12.62 -21.60 15.35
C SER A 607 11.47 -22.44 15.92
N ILE A 608 10.27 -22.30 15.34
CA ILE A 608 9.10 -23.10 15.77
C ILE A 608 9.39 -24.61 15.76
N PRO A 609 10.01 -25.20 14.72
CA PRO A 609 10.33 -26.63 14.71
C PRO A 609 11.27 -27.08 15.84
N GLU A 610 12.23 -26.24 16.24
CA GLU A 610 13.10 -26.53 17.38
C GLU A 610 12.32 -26.51 18.70
N VAL A 611 11.40 -25.56 18.86
CA VAL A 611 10.54 -25.51 20.04
C VAL A 611 9.62 -26.72 20.12
N GLU A 612 9.03 -27.15 19.01
CA GLU A 612 8.21 -28.37 18.94
C GLU A 612 9.00 -29.60 19.38
N LYS A 613 10.26 -29.71 18.92
CA LYS A 613 11.17 -30.77 19.35
C LYS A 613 11.45 -30.71 20.86
N ASP A 614 11.71 -29.52 21.39
CA ASP A 614 11.99 -29.31 22.81
C ASP A 614 10.81 -29.71 23.69
N VAL A 615 9.57 -29.51 23.26
CA VAL A 615 8.36 -29.85 24.04
C VAL A 615 7.78 -31.24 23.73
N SER A 616 8.37 -31.97 22.78
CA SER A 616 7.86 -33.28 22.30
C SER A 616 7.77 -34.36 23.38
N HIS A 617 8.55 -34.25 24.45
CA HIS A 617 8.56 -35.19 25.57
C HIS A 617 7.39 -34.96 26.57
N MET A 618 6.64 -33.87 26.41
CA MET A 618 5.53 -33.51 27.30
C MET A 618 4.23 -34.16 26.81
N ASN A 619 3.59 -34.93 27.69
CA ASN A 619 2.40 -35.72 27.35
C ASN A 619 1.09 -35.17 27.92
N ASN A 620 1.11 -33.97 28.52
CA ASN A 620 -0.09 -33.34 29.06
C ASN A 620 -0.01 -31.81 29.07
N PHE A 621 -1.17 -31.14 29.01
CA PHE A 621 -1.26 -29.68 28.99
C PHE A 621 -0.75 -29.01 30.26
N LYS A 622 -0.76 -29.70 31.40
CA LYS A 622 -0.30 -29.13 32.67
C LYS A 622 1.21 -28.91 32.61
N ASP A 623 1.96 -29.92 32.19
CA ASP A 623 3.42 -29.84 32.07
C ASP A 623 3.83 -28.84 30.98
N PHE A 624 3.15 -28.84 29.84
CA PHE A 624 3.38 -27.84 28.78
C PHE A 624 3.14 -26.40 29.27
N LYS A 625 2.01 -26.14 29.95
CA LYS A 625 1.70 -24.81 30.49
C LYS A 625 2.63 -24.41 31.63
N ASN A 626 3.10 -25.37 32.43
CA ASN A 626 4.12 -25.10 33.47
C ASN A 626 5.45 -24.69 32.82
N TYR A 627 5.90 -25.40 31.79
CA TYR A 627 7.10 -25.02 31.05
C TYR A 627 6.98 -23.63 30.40
N VAL A 628 5.85 -23.34 29.73
CA VAL A 628 5.60 -21.98 29.20
C VAL A 628 5.66 -20.93 30.31
N THR A 629 5.10 -21.24 31.49
CA THR A 629 5.13 -20.34 32.66
C THR A 629 6.56 -20.09 33.12
N GLU A 630 7.38 -21.13 33.26
CA GLU A 630 8.77 -21.02 33.68
C GLU A 630 9.59 -20.16 32.71
N VAL A 631 9.45 -20.41 31.40
CA VAL A 631 10.13 -19.64 30.34
C VAL A 631 9.75 -18.16 30.42
N ILE A 632 8.47 -17.83 30.62
CA ILE A 632 8.02 -16.43 30.74
C ILE A 632 8.50 -15.80 32.07
N VAL A 633 8.43 -16.54 33.18
CA VAL A 633 8.81 -16.03 34.50
C VAL A 633 10.30 -15.70 34.54
N GLU A 634 11.14 -16.54 33.95
CA GLU A 634 12.58 -16.32 33.90
C GLU A 634 12.93 -15.11 33.03
N GLU A 635 12.36 -15.02 31.82
CA GLU A 635 12.55 -13.87 30.92
C GLU A 635 12.16 -12.54 31.58
N LEU A 636 11.03 -12.52 32.30
CA LEU A 636 10.48 -11.30 32.88
C LEU A 636 11.05 -10.97 34.27
N LYS A 637 11.92 -11.81 34.85
CA LYS A 637 12.46 -11.61 36.19
C LYS A 637 13.22 -10.30 36.33
N SER A 638 14.25 -10.10 35.50
CA SER A 638 15.08 -8.89 35.52
C SER A 638 14.29 -7.63 35.11
N PRO A 639 13.47 -7.65 34.04
CA PRO A 639 12.59 -6.53 33.72
C PRO A 639 11.65 -6.13 34.86
N ARG A 640 11.04 -7.10 35.55
CA ARG A 640 10.14 -6.82 36.69
C ARG A 640 10.87 -6.14 37.84
N GLU A 641 12.05 -6.61 38.21
CA GLU A 641 12.86 -6.04 39.29
C GLU A 641 13.31 -4.62 38.96
N ARG A 642 13.84 -4.39 37.75
CA ARG A 642 14.25 -3.05 37.28
C ARG A 642 13.07 -2.09 37.24
N PHE A 643 11.91 -2.53 36.74
CA PHE A 643 10.69 -1.70 36.72
C PHE A 643 10.28 -1.27 38.13
N ALA A 644 10.24 -2.21 39.07
CA ALA A 644 9.88 -1.91 40.46
C ALA A 644 10.85 -0.92 41.14
N ARG A 645 12.15 -1.00 40.79
CA ARG A 645 13.15 -0.03 41.22
C ARG A 645 12.91 1.36 40.61
N PHE A 646 12.80 1.44 39.29
CA PHE A 646 12.62 2.72 38.59
C PHE A 646 11.36 3.47 39.03
N MET A 647 10.26 2.77 39.33
CA MET A 647 9.04 3.39 39.84
C MET A 647 9.19 3.98 41.26
N LYS A 648 10.24 3.61 42.01
CA LYS A 648 10.60 4.20 43.31
C LYS A 648 11.61 5.34 43.18
N GLU A 649 12.18 5.56 42.00
CA GLU A 649 13.21 6.55 41.71
C GLU A 649 12.74 7.55 40.63
N PRO A 650 11.64 8.30 40.84
CA PRO A 650 11.08 9.18 39.80
C PRO A 650 12.07 10.25 39.32
N GLY A 651 12.93 10.78 40.22
CA GLY A 651 13.94 11.78 39.85
C GLY A 651 14.95 11.26 38.82
N TYR A 652 15.30 9.97 38.86
CA TYR A 652 16.16 9.36 37.86
C TYR A 652 15.46 9.26 36.49
N LEU A 653 14.16 8.93 36.47
CA LEU A 653 13.39 8.90 35.22
C LEU A 653 13.33 10.29 34.58
N ASP A 654 13.10 11.32 35.39
CA ASP A 654 13.08 12.71 34.92
C ASP A 654 14.44 13.14 34.38
N GLU A 655 15.55 12.77 35.04
CA GLU A 655 16.92 13.04 34.57
C GLU A 655 17.21 12.38 33.23
N VAL A 656 16.87 11.09 33.08
CA VAL A 656 17.05 10.36 31.82
C VAL A 656 16.27 11.00 30.69
N VAL A 657 14.99 11.34 30.93
CA VAL A 657 14.14 11.98 29.92
C VAL A 657 14.62 13.38 29.59
N LYS A 658 15.07 14.15 30.58
CA LYS A 658 15.59 15.51 30.36
C LYS A 658 16.81 15.49 29.44
N ARG A 659 17.80 14.65 29.75
CA ARG A 659 18.99 14.47 28.90
C ARG A 659 18.61 13.99 27.50
N GLY A 660 17.73 12.99 27.39
CA GLY A 660 17.29 12.52 26.08
C GLY A 660 16.52 13.58 25.28
N THR A 661 15.76 14.44 25.97
CA THR A 661 15.07 15.57 25.35
C THR A 661 16.08 16.59 24.83
N GLU A 662 17.08 16.98 25.61
CA GLU A 662 18.12 17.93 25.20
C GLU A 662 18.86 17.46 23.95
N GLU A 663 19.32 16.20 23.92
CA GLU A 663 20.00 15.58 22.77
C GLU A 663 19.13 15.53 21.51
N ALA A 664 17.88 15.10 21.64
CA ALA A 664 16.95 15.01 20.52
C ALA A 664 16.56 16.40 20.02
N GLN A 665 16.36 17.36 20.93
CA GLN A 665 15.94 18.71 20.63
C GLN A 665 16.98 19.45 19.81
N GLU A 666 18.27 19.28 20.14
CA GLU A 666 19.38 19.86 19.37
C GLU A 666 19.39 19.37 17.92
N LEU A 667 19.27 18.04 17.72
CA LEU A 667 19.26 17.46 16.37
C LEU A 667 17.99 17.84 15.59
N ALA A 668 16.83 17.78 16.24
CA ALA A 668 15.55 18.11 15.61
C ALA A 668 15.50 19.60 15.22
N ASP A 669 15.97 20.51 16.07
CA ASP A 669 16.01 21.94 15.78
C ASP A 669 16.92 22.24 14.59
N LYS A 670 18.12 21.64 14.56
CA LYS A 670 19.03 21.75 13.42
C LYS A 670 18.36 21.30 12.12
N ASN A 671 17.77 20.11 12.12
CA ASN A 671 17.14 19.56 10.92
C ASN A 671 15.92 20.39 10.50
N TYR A 672 15.12 20.87 11.47
CA TYR A 672 13.98 21.73 11.17
C TYR A 672 14.40 23.05 10.52
N LYS A 673 15.48 23.69 10.98
CA LYS A 673 16.01 24.92 10.34
C LYS A 673 16.43 24.68 8.89
N GLU A 674 17.05 23.54 8.62
CA GLU A 674 17.40 23.15 7.24
C GLU A 674 16.14 22.91 6.39
N ILE A 675 15.14 22.20 6.92
CA ILE A 675 13.85 21.97 6.26
C ILE A 675 13.14 23.29 6.00
N ALA A 676 13.05 24.18 6.99
CA ALA A 676 12.44 25.50 6.90
C ALA A 676 13.07 26.32 5.75
N LYS A 677 14.40 26.34 5.69
CA LYS A 677 15.14 26.98 4.60
C LYS A 677 14.81 26.37 3.22
N ILE A 678 14.70 25.04 3.12
CA ILE A 678 14.34 24.34 1.87
C ILE A 678 12.94 24.74 1.40
N VAL A 679 11.99 24.87 2.32
CA VAL A 679 10.60 25.24 1.98
C VAL A 679 10.39 26.76 1.84
N GLY A 680 11.40 27.58 2.16
CA GLY A 680 11.39 29.03 2.01
C GLY A 680 10.85 29.82 3.21
N LEU A 681 10.97 29.26 4.43
CA LEU A 681 10.57 29.88 5.69
C LEU A 681 11.74 30.48 6.49
#